data_AF-L8PFM3-F1
#
_entry.id   AF-L8PFM3-F1
#
_cell.length_a   1.000
_cell.length_b   1.000
_cell.length_c   1.000
_cell.angle_alpha   90.00
_cell.angle_beta   90.00
_cell.angle_gamma   90.00
#
_symmetry.space_group_name_H-M   'P 1'
#
loop_
_entity.id
_entity.type
_entity.pdbx_description
1 polymer ?
#
loop_
_entity_poly.entity_id
_entity_poly.type
_entity_poly.pdbx_seq_one_letter_code
_entity_poly.pdbx_strand_id
1 'polypeptide(L)'
;MSGEMTGQEAGVAGALALAAHYFPRKDDEGRILAGFEEATFFAHRKPHAWSEWASLPVAERNLIRQVMTLMAPEWTDAKKLRAAVVALLGTLAPDPDLADRSGGSLRLPAGDPHLAEAVIPRVGGDFLGYAQRVTGPFFTFGKRPKAQAFAGPGTLKTRTAYLGQEHGTTSREIHIQATPGFLEAPGHEVLPQVHTRPQRDRVAPTVKQLLDVAKILSGQDKSVAYLHKVLKRFFKAMKSTDGELIELDLTAGDLQVLNAPTGSGKTVLVRVMASWAALNDRRIALAVTDVRATLDMAWDINNDLAYLHRTKHLTELAHCTPLMSPSSMHRRAMDYAALGTPTQIDEWDRRVRTDIGLLSAGCAQRALMDPPTLYPYGEENCTSLTSEATGSTRLTCSFAPVCGKFQQFYRATDAAVIVTNHANLLEGRTRIGVVLDGQEFRGQARGTRGMSVLEMTLRACDALVIDEIDAFQTAAISRCTSELTLASRKRTTALREIDSDAKNLPVVHEMALAAPVSHARLMAEMLLLWLCSGSGLKLNPGNEADSPDGASRDNTGWRLARSRDREILQLLFPDQTAAEDVPPELFAFLDEIMPVRWYAAEPDEEAQLPEGADWDALQTALTILTAQRGQDHLTDTRDAMRTLLRELVPDAHQQAAVVNLLVTRTVLRELDSALDELRMQAQTLRYLDLGSVRKILETMRSSTVATLYPLAMLGRSIHGYQVKGMDKKEQEAEILSRSFGGDPHTFVSELGGLTALLTAGVQRPVMGLSATAYLPQAVQEHIHAPVRWWLPDTRPESIVTLATPVRGSNGDAMRIGGLPPELKPNALRDLGRGLYEQQLAKRLARLEKHEPERARVILAVNSYEQAAYLASGVAQADGLNHRVCLLVKKPEKQNYEEHLPAHVDRMVREELKEFPDRGEILIAPLAVIGRGLNIVVGTRSAVRDIYLCVRPVLSIEDTDWLHASVNAAGFNTLPAGGSDEPLAVLRTASAASWKQLTKILRSPARFSNMDHDLRKELVAGMLVLLIQLAGRARRGETDMTLHIVDHSIHDKKFSSDLATIIEQIYRDWTPEQREIMNELYGQALQAFLTYAGLDRETL
;
A
#
# COMPACT_ATOMS: atom_id res chain seq x y z
N MET A 1 -37.50 16.78 -18.76
CA MET A 1 -36.28 16.64 -17.94
C MET A 1 -36.41 15.32 -17.22
N SER A 2 -35.47 14.39 -17.46
CA SER A 2 -35.61 12.95 -17.19
C SER A 2 -35.69 12.64 -15.69
N GLY A 3 -36.82 12.06 -15.25
CA GLY A 3 -37.02 11.51 -13.90
C GLY A 3 -36.25 10.21 -13.63
N GLU A 4 -35.01 10.10 -14.11
CA GLU A 4 -34.12 8.96 -13.82
C GLU A 4 -33.26 9.27 -12.60
N MET A 5 -33.13 8.34 -11.65
CA MET A 5 -32.23 8.46 -10.50
C MET A 5 -30.77 8.62 -10.95
N THR A 6 -29.96 9.31 -10.15
CA THR A 6 -28.50 9.21 -10.24
C THR A 6 -28.03 7.85 -9.70
N GLY A 7 -26.79 7.45 -10.01
CA GLY A 7 -26.24 6.20 -9.49
C GLY A 7 -26.20 6.18 -7.96
N GLN A 8 -25.86 7.33 -7.36
CA GLN A 8 -25.85 7.54 -5.92
C GLN A 8 -27.24 7.37 -5.31
N GLU A 9 -28.26 8.01 -5.90
CA GLU A 9 -29.67 7.87 -5.48
C GLU A 9 -30.17 6.43 -5.57
N ALA A 10 -29.84 5.72 -6.65
CA ALA A 10 -30.16 4.30 -6.79
C ALA A 10 -29.44 3.43 -5.76
N GLY A 11 -28.21 3.81 -5.38
CA GLY A 11 -27.47 3.19 -4.28
C GLY A 11 -28.17 3.36 -2.93
N VAL A 12 -28.67 4.56 -2.63
CA VAL A 12 -29.46 4.85 -1.40
C VAL A 12 -30.75 4.03 -1.39
N ALA A 13 -31.53 4.07 -2.46
CA ALA A 13 -32.78 3.33 -2.56
C ALA A 13 -32.56 1.81 -2.45
N GLY A 14 -31.52 1.29 -3.11
CA GLY A 14 -31.10 -0.10 -3.00
C GLY A 14 -30.67 -0.47 -1.58
N ALA A 15 -29.87 0.35 -0.91
CA ALA A 15 -29.42 0.11 0.46
C ALA A 15 -30.58 0.04 1.45
N LEU A 16 -31.58 0.92 1.31
CA LEU A 16 -32.79 0.91 2.15
C LEU A 16 -33.64 -0.34 1.90
N ALA A 17 -33.74 -0.79 0.65
CA ALA A 17 -34.43 -2.05 0.34
C ALA A 17 -33.69 -3.27 0.93
N LEU A 18 -32.36 -3.31 0.83
CA LEU A 18 -31.57 -4.37 1.45
C LEU A 18 -31.65 -4.32 2.99
N ALA A 19 -31.67 -3.13 3.59
CA ALA A 19 -31.88 -2.96 5.03
C ALA A 19 -33.27 -3.46 5.46
N ALA A 20 -34.32 -3.17 4.70
CA ALA A 20 -35.66 -3.72 4.97
C ALA A 20 -35.74 -5.25 4.85
N HIS A 21 -34.83 -5.87 4.10
CA HIS A 21 -34.79 -7.32 3.90
C HIS A 21 -33.97 -8.03 4.98
N TYR A 22 -32.72 -7.61 5.18
CA TYR A 22 -31.78 -8.29 6.08
C TYR A 22 -31.82 -7.77 7.52
N PHE A 23 -32.24 -6.51 7.73
CA PHE A 23 -32.31 -5.88 9.05
C PHE A 23 -33.69 -5.20 9.28
N PRO A 24 -34.82 -5.93 9.13
CA PRO A 24 -36.14 -5.33 9.17
C PRO A 24 -36.48 -4.80 10.57
N ARG A 25 -36.77 -3.49 10.67
CA ARG A 25 -37.48 -2.91 11.81
C ARG A 25 -38.99 -2.98 11.55
N LYS A 26 -39.82 -2.96 12.61
CA LYS A 26 -41.27 -2.87 12.49
C LYS A 26 -41.80 -1.70 13.30
N ASP A 27 -42.78 -0.98 12.77
CA ASP A 27 -43.52 0.00 13.56
C ASP A 27 -44.60 -0.66 14.42
N ASP A 28 -45.30 0.14 15.22
CA ASP A 28 -46.40 -0.31 16.10
C ASP A 28 -47.56 -0.97 15.33
N GLU A 29 -47.69 -0.67 14.03
CA GLU A 29 -48.69 -1.24 13.13
C GLU A 29 -48.18 -2.51 12.41
N GLY A 30 -46.95 -2.95 12.71
CA GLY A 30 -46.31 -4.13 12.13
C GLY A 30 -45.77 -3.93 10.72
N ARG A 31 -45.74 -2.70 10.19
CA ARG A 31 -45.19 -2.37 8.87
C ARG A 31 -43.67 -2.40 8.93
N ILE A 32 -43.05 -2.92 7.87
CA ILE A 32 -41.59 -2.98 7.75
C ILE A 32 -41.02 -1.58 7.54
N LEU A 33 -40.02 -1.23 8.36
CA LEU A 33 -39.24 -0.02 8.29
C LEU A 33 -37.82 -0.35 7.85
N ALA A 34 -37.29 0.44 6.92
CA ALA A 34 -35.87 0.45 6.57
C ALA A 34 -35.16 1.54 7.38
N GLY A 35 -34.41 1.15 8.40
CA GLY A 35 -33.66 2.11 9.21
C GLY A 35 -32.47 2.71 8.45
N PHE A 36 -32.22 4.00 8.69
CA PHE A 36 -31.07 4.69 8.11
C PHE A 36 -29.76 4.14 8.65
N GLU A 37 -29.74 3.74 9.91
CA GLU A 37 -28.58 3.17 10.57
C GLU A 37 -28.17 1.84 9.91
N GLU A 38 -29.11 0.90 9.72
CA GLU A 38 -28.91 -0.38 9.05
C GLU A 38 -28.41 -0.23 7.63
N ALA A 39 -28.97 0.73 6.88
CA ALA A 39 -28.55 0.99 5.50
C ALA A 39 -27.10 1.47 5.40
N THR A 40 -26.52 2.05 6.45
CA THR A 40 -25.10 2.47 6.44
C THR A 40 -24.12 1.29 6.34
N PHE A 41 -24.52 0.07 6.74
CA PHE A 41 -23.69 -1.14 6.67
C PHE A 41 -23.11 -1.37 5.26
N PHE A 42 -23.91 -1.14 4.22
CA PHE A 42 -23.49 -1.32 2.84
C PHE A 42 -22.46 -0.27 2.38
N ALA A 43 -22.39 0.90 3.03
CA ALA A 43 -21.32 1.87 2.78
C ALA A 43 -19.99 1.48 3.45
N HIS A 44 -20.03 0.71 4.56
CA HIS A 44 -18.82 0.25 5.26
C HIS A 44 -18.01 -0.79 4.48
N ARG A 45 -18.68 -1.62 3.66
CA ARG A 45 -18.06 -2.68 2.84
C ARG A 45 -17.24 -3.67 3.68
N LYS A 46 -17.77 -4.09 4.84
CA LYS A 46 -17.13 -5.01 5.79
C LYS A 46 -17.91 -6.32 5.92
N PRO A 47 -17.71 -7.27 5.00
CA PRO A 47 -18.42 -8.56 5.02
C PRO A 47 -18.13 -9.36 6.30
N HIS A 48 -16.88 -9.32 6.79
CA HIS A 48 -16.44 -10.00 8.03
C HIS A 48 -17.22 -9.64 9.29
N ALA A 49 -17.93 -8.50 9.31
CA ALA A 49 -18.74 -8.12 10.45
C ALA A 49 -20.09 -8.86 10.48
N TRP A 50 -20.52 -9.46 9.37
CA TRP A 50 -21.86 -10.04 9.20
C TRP A 50 -21.82 -11.56 9.06
N SER A 51 -22.50 -12.24 9.98
CA SER A 51 -22.54 -13.71 10.09
C SER A 51 -23.11 -14.40 8.85
N GLU A 52 -24.11 -13.80 8.20
CA GLU A 52 -24.78 -14.45 7.07
C GLU A 52 -24.01 -14.34 5.75
N TRP A 53 -23.05 -13.42 5.63
CA TRP A 53 -22.39 -13.09 4.36
C TRP A 53 -21.87 -14.31 3.60
N ALA A 54 -21.19 -15.22 4.30
CA ALA A 54 -20.60 -16.42 3.72
C ALA A 54 -21.66 -17.41 3.20
N SER A 55 -22.85 -17.41 3.79
CA SER A 55 -23.97 -18.31 3.46
C SER A 55 -24.85 -17.79 2.31
N LEU A 56 -24.74 -16.51 1.95
CA LEU A 56 -25.59 -15.90 0.95
C LEU A 56 -25.39 -16.50 -0.47
N PRO A 57 -26.49 -16.66 -1.24
CA PRO A 57 -26.41 -16.99 -2.65
C PRO A 57 -25.54 -16.00 -3.44
N VAL A 58 -24.89 -16.49 -4.49
CA VAL A 58 -24.03 -15.66 -5.36
C VAL A 58 -24.80 -14.51 -6.02
N ALA A 59 -26.09 -14.72 -6.34
CA ALA A 59 -26.95 -13.69 -6.90
C ALA A 59 -27.16 -12.52 -5.93
N GLU A 60 -27.41 -12.82 -4.65
CA GLU A 60 -27.60 -11.82 -3.60
C GLU A 60 -26.30 -11.07 -3.29
N ARG A 61 -25.17 -11.78 -3.19
CA ARG A 61 -23.85 -11.13 -3.03
C ARG A 61 -23.52 -10.18 -4.18
N ASN A 62 -23.90 -10.55 -5.41
CA ASN A 62 -23.75 -9.66 -6.57
C ASN A 62 -24.64 -8.42 -6.48
N LEU A 63 -25.89 -8.57 -6.03
CA LEU A 63 -26.79 -7.44 -5.81
C LEU A 63 -26.29 -6.50 -4.70
N ILE A 64 -25.85 -7.06 -3.57
CA ILE A 64 -25.26 -6.29 -2.47
C ILE A 64 -24.04 -5.51 -2.98
N ARG A 65 -23.16 -6.15 -3.75
CA ARG A 65 -22.01 -5.50 -4.39
C ARG A 65 -22.42 -4.35 -5.32
N GLN A 66 -23.53 -4.45 -6.06
CA GLN A 66 -24.04 -3.34 -6.88
C GLN A 66 -24.39 -2.13 -6.00
N VAL A 67 -25.13 -2.36 -4.91
CA VAL A 67 -25.47 -1.31 -3.94
C VAL A 67 -24.21 -0.69 -3.33
N MET A 68 -23.30 -1.52 -2.79
CA MET A 68 -22.04 -1.06 -2.18
C MET A 68 -21.21 -0.17 -3.11
N THR A 69 -21.16 -0.50 -4.40
CA THR A 69 -20.38 0.25 -5.42
C THR A 69 -20.98 1.63 -5.69
N LEU A 70 -22.30 1.77 -5.62
CA LEU A 70 -23.02 3.02 -5.86
C LEU A 70 -23.08 3.93 -4.62
N MET A 71 -22.89 3.38 -3.43
CA MET A 71 -22.89 4.16 -2.19
C MET A 71 -21.67 5.05 -2.03
N ALA A 72 -21.90 6.28 -1.56
CA ALA A 72 -20.84 7.21 -1.18
C ALA A 72 -20.25 6.84 0.20
N PRO A 73 -18.93 7.02 0.42
CA PRO A 73 -18.29 6.68 1.69
C PRO A 73 -18.84 7.47 2.89
N GLU A 74 -19.25 8.72 2.67
CA GLU A 74 -19.80 9.60 3.71
C GLU A 74 -21.14 9.11 4.28
N TRP A 75 -21.84 8.19 3.61
CA TRP A 75 -23.09 7.59 4.09
C TRP A 75 -22.89 6.44 5.07
N THR A 76 -21.66 6.25 5.56
CA THR A 76 -21.43 5.54 6.82
C THR A 76 -21.94 6.32 8.03
N ASP A 77 -22.13 7.63 7.88
CA ASP A 77 -22.85 8.46 8.85
C ASP A 77 -24.35 8.47 8.49
N ALA A 78 -25.17 7.96 9.42
CA ALA A 78 -26.62 7.89 9.26
C ALA A 78 -27.26 9.28 9.05
N LYS A 79 -26.69 10.36 9.63
CA LYS A 79 -27.20 11.72 9.43
C LYS A 79 -27.02 12.18 7.99
N LYS A 80 -25.85 11.87 7.40
CA LYS A 80 -25.56 12.20 5.99
C LYS A 80 -26.39 11.36 5.02
N LEU A 81 -26.59 10.07 5.35
CA LEU A 81 -27.49 9.22 4.57
C LEU A 81 -28.93 9.76 4.63
N ARG A 82 -29.42 10.14 5.82
CA ARG A 82 -30.74 10.75 6.00
C ARG A 82 -30.89 12.02 5.15
N ALA A 83 -29.91 12.92 5.17
CA ALA A 83 -29.93 14.11 4.32
C ALA A 83 -30.04 13.76 2.83
N ALA A 84 -29.31 12.72 2.38
CA ALA A 84 -29.42 12.22 1.02
C ALA A 84 -30.80 11.61 0.70
N VAL A 85 -31.45 10.94 1.66
CA VAL A 85 -32.81 10.40 1.52
C VAL A 85 -33.84 11.54 1.45
N VAL A 86 -33.76 12.53 2.33
CA VAL A 86 -34.62 13.73 2.31
C VAL A 86 -34.50 14.45 0.97
N ALA A 87 -33.28 14.59 0.45
CA ALA A 87 -33.04 15.16 -0.87
C ALA A 87 -33.61 14.29 -2.01
N LEU A 88 -33.50 12.96 -1.92
CA LEU A 88 -34.08 12.02 -2.89
C LEU A 88 -35.61 12.14 -2.97
N LEU A 89 -36.26 12.29 -1.81
CA LEU A 89 -37.72 12.38 -1.69
C LEU A 89 -38.28 13.78 -1.98
N GLY A 90 -37.41 14.80 -2.09
CA GLY A 90 -37.84 16.17 -2.36
C GLY A 90 -38.78 16.74 -1.28
N THR A 91 -38.69 16.28 -0.03
CA THR A 91 -39.66 16.63 1.03
C THR A 91 -39.64 18.09 1.45
N LEU A 92 -38.58 18.83 1.09
CA LEU A 92 -38.46 20.28 1.28
C LEU A 92 -38.81 21.09 0.02
N ALA A 93 -39.22 20.44 -1.07
CA ALA A 93 -39.62 21.10 -2.30
C ALA A 93 -41.06 21.64 -2.19
N PRO A 94 -41.43 22.70 -2.95
CA PRO A 94 -42.78 23.27 -2.95
C PRO A 94 -43.88 22.29 -3.34
N ASP A 95 -43.54 21.27 -4.14
CA ASP A 95 -44.40 20.14 -4.49
C ASP A 95 -43.59 18.84 -4.30
N PRO A 96 -43.69 18.22 -3.11
CA PRO A 96 -42.91 17.02 -2.76
C PRO A 96 -43.18 15.82 -3.67
N ASP A 97 -44.43 15.64 -4.11
CA ASP A 97 -44.83 14.48 -4.92
C ASP A 97 -44.26 14.57 -6.35
N LEU A 98 -44.13 15.79 -6.90
CA LEU A 98 -43.46 16.03 -8.18
C LEU A 98 -41.92 15.97 -8.07
N ALA A 99 -41.37 16.19 -6.87
CA ALA A 99 -39.92 16.20 -6.61
C ALA A 99 -39.37 14.84 -6.17
N ASP A 100 -40.22 13.90 -5.73
CA ASP A 100 -39.83 12.57 -5.28
C ASP A 100 -39.23 11.73 -6.43
N ARG A 101 -37.91 11.58 -6.40
CA ARG A 101 -37.16 10.78 -7.38
C ARG A 101 -37.23 9.28 -7.11
N SER A 102 -37.77 8.85 -5.97
CA SER A 102 -38.13 7.46 -5.70
C SER A 102 -39.38 7.01 -6.45
N GLY A 103 -40.17 7.96 -6.98
CA GLY A 103 -41.42 7.66 -7.66
C GLY A 103 -42.46 7.02 -6.73
N GLY A 104 -42.50 7.43 -5.45
CA GLY A 104 -43.43 6.95 -4.42
C GLY A 104 -43.07 5.59 -3.81
N SER A 105 -41.92 5.01 -4.17
CA SER A 105 -41.47 3.71 -3.68
C SER A 105 -40.91 3.74 -2.26
N LEU A 106 -40.57 4.92 -1.75
CA LEU A 106 -40.12 5.16 -0.39
C LEU A 106 -40.96 6.29 0.21
N ARG A 107 -41.27 6.20 1.51
CA ARG A 107 -41.97 7.28 2.23
C ARG A 107 -41.39 7.45 3.62
N LEU A 108 -41.25 8.70 4.09
CA LEU A 108 -40.97 8.95 5.50
C LEU A 108 -42.21 8.61 6.37
N PRO A 109 -42.00 8.17 7.62
CA PRO A 109 -43.04 8.18 8.65
C PRO A 109 -43.59 9.60 8.89
N ALA A 110 -44.75 9.72 9.54
CA ALA A 110 -45.29 11.02 9.91
C ALA A 110 -44.42 11.67 11.00
N GLY A 111 -44.09 12.96 10.85
CA GLY A 111 -43.24 13.70 11.78
C GLY A 111 -42.29 14.65 11.04
N ASP A 112 -41.31 15.20 11.77
CA ASP A 112 -40.26 16.04 11.19
C ASP A 112 -39.31 15.18 10.32
N PRO A 113 -39.15 15.50 9.02
CA PRO A 113 -38.21 14.81 8.14
C PRO A 113 -36.76 14.80 8.65
N HIS A 114 -36.34 15.85 9.38
CA HIS A 114 -35.00 15.96 9.94
C HIS A 114 -34.79 15.09 11.18
N LEU A 115 -35.86 14.58 11.79
CA LEU A 115 -35.80 13.68 12.95
C LEU A 115 -36.12 12.23 12.61
N ALA A 116 -36.50 11.93 11.36
CA ALA A 116 -36.79 10.57 10.95
C ALA A 116 -35.56 9.65 11.10
N GLU A 117 -35.80 8.42 11.55
CA GLU A 117 -34.76 7.39 11.73
C GLU A 117 -34.86 6.26 10.68
N ALA A 118 -35.96 6.22 9.93
CA ALA A 118 -36.25 5.17 8.96
C ALA A 118 -37.19 5.66 7.84
N VAL A 119 -37.33 4.85 6.79
CA VAL A 119 -38.38 5.00 5.76
C VAL A 119 -39.27 3.75 5.71
N ILE A 120 -40.48 3.94 5.20
CA ILE A 120 -41.44 2.89 4.87
C ILE A 120 -41.29 2.56 3.38
N PRO A 121 -40.75 1.39 2.99
CA PRO A 121 -40.67 1.01 1.59
C PRO A 121 -42.04 0.53 1.08
N ARG A 122 -42.49 1.07 -0.06
CA ARG A 122 -43.78 0.77 -0.71
C ARG A 122 -43.61 -0.10 -1.94
N VAL A 123 -42.88 -1.20 -1.80
CA VAL A 123 -42.44 -2.06 -2.93
C VAL A 123 -43.05 -3.46 -2.92
N GLY A 124 -44.13 -3.68 -2.16
CA GLY A 124 -44.89 -4.93 -2.17
C GLY A 124 -44.17 -6.16 -1.60
N GLY A 125 -43.10 -5.97 -0.81
CA GLY A 125 -42.34 -7.04 -0.15
C GLY A 125 -41.20 -7.64 -0.98
N ASP A 126 -41.13 -7.39 -2.29
CA ASP A 126 -40.00 -7.80 -3.15
C ASP A 126 -38.85 -6.78 -3.07
N PHE A 127 -38.17 -6.76 -1.92
CA PHE A 127 -37.07 -5.84 -1.67
C PHE A 127 -35.85 -6.11 -2.54
N LEU A 128 -35.48 -7.39 -2.72
CA LEU A 128 -34.34 -7.79 -3.55
C LEU A 128 -34.58 -7.47 -5.03
N GLY A 129 -35.77 -7.76 -5.55
CA GLY A 129 -36.12 -7.41 -6.92
C GLY A 129 -36.21 -5.89 -7.12
N TYR A 130 -36.70 -5.14 -6.14
CA TYR A 130 -36.66 -3.67 -6.19
C TYR A 130 -35.23 -3.14 -6.24
N ALA A 131 -34.34 -3.59 -5.34
CA ALA A 131 -32.93 -3.22 -5.35
C ALA A 131 -32.30 -3.53 -6.71
N GLN A 132 -32.55 -4.71 -7.28
CA GLN A 132 -32.03 -5.09 -8.60
C GLN A 132 -32.57 -4.21 -9.74
N ARG A 133 -33.84 -3.80 -9.67
CA ARG A 133 -34.45 -2.90 -10.68
C ARG A 133 -33.84 -1.49 -10.63
N VAL A 134 -33.57 -0.95 -9.44
CA VAL A 134 -33.00 0.40 -9.31
C VAL A 134 -31.49 0.43 -9.58
N THR A 135 -30.72 -0.58 -9.15
CA THR A 135 -29.26 -0.60 -9.36
C THR A 135 -28.84 -1.16 -10.70
N GLY A 136 -29.56 -2.15 -11.24
CA GLY A 136 -29.20 -2.88 -12.46
C GLY A 136 -28.81 -2.00 -13.66
N PRO A 137 -29.55 -0.91 -13.98
CA PRO A 137 -29.22 -0.02 -15.11
C PRO A 137 -27.81 0.58 -15.06
N PHE A 138 -27.22 0.74 -13.86
CA PHE A 138 -25.88 1.32 -13.66
C PHE A 138 -24.73 0.35 -13.90
N PHE A 139 -25.01 -0.95 -13.93
CA PHE A 139 -24.02 -2.00 -14.19
C PHE A 139 -24.08 -2.55 -15.61
N THR A 140 -24.86 -1.90 -16.48
CA THR A 140 -24.88 -2.19 -17.92
C THR A 140 -23.57 -1.76 -18.56
N PHE A 141 -23.18 -2.45 -19.64
CA PHE A 141 -21.97 -2.12 -20.39
C PHE A 141 -21.93 -0.65 -20.82
N GLY A 142 -23.08 -0.10 -21.23
CA GLY A 142 -23.25 1.29 -21.68
C GLY A 142 -22.71 2.35 -20.71
N LYS A 143 -22.71 2.04 -19.40
CA LYS A 143 -22.24 2.95 -18.34
C LYS A 143 -20.73 2.87 -18.09
N ARG A 144 -20.04 1.81 -18.55
CA ARG A 144 -18.58 1.75 -18.48
C ARG A 144 -17.94 2.78 -19.44
N PRO A 145 -16.84 3.43 -19.06
CA PRO A 145 -16.17 4.40 -19.94
C PRO A 145 -15.73 3.78 -21.26
N LYS A 146 -16.20 4.33 -22.38
CA LYS A 146 -15.84 3.86 -23.73
C LYS A 146 -14.33 4.04 -23.97
N ALA A 147 -13.70 3.07 -24.63
CA ALA A 147 -12.36 3.21 -25.15
C ALA A 147 -12.26 4.34 -26.19
N GLN A 148 -11.10 4.96 -26.27
CA GLN A 148 -10.83 5.99 -27.27
C GLN A 148 -10.73 5.34 -28.66
N ALA A 149 -11.31 5.99 -29.66
CA ALA A 149 -11.13 5.60 -31.05
C ALA A 149 -9.65 5.64 -31.43
N PHE A 150 -9.24 4.77 -32.35
CA PHE A 150 -7.90 4.81 -32.91
C PHE A 150 -7.73 6.01 -33.84
N ALA A 151 -6.51 6.52 -33.92
CA ALA A 151 -6.15 7.54 -34.90
C ALA A 151 -6.10 6.92 -36.30
N GLY A 152 -6.66 7.63 -37.29
CA GLY A 152 -6.57 7.27 -38.70
C GLY A 152 -5.36 7.90 -39.40
N PRO A 153 -5.21 7.69 -40.71
CA PRO A 153 -4.27 8.45 -41.53
C PRO A 153 -4.53 9.96 -41.47
N GLY A 154 -3.49 10.75 -41.65
CA GLY A 154 -3.54 12.21 -41.65
C GLY A 154 -2.63 12.85 -40.61
N THR A 155 -2.85 14.15 -40.39
CA THR A 155 -2.06 14.96 -39.45
C THR A 155 -2.67 14.90 -38.06
N LEU A 156 -1.84 14.50 -37.09
CA LEU A 156 -2.22 14.35 -35.69
C LEU A 156 -1.33 15.24 -34.82
N LYS A 157 -1.89 15.79 -33.75
CA LYS A 157 -1.17 16.53 -32.72
C LYS A 157 -0.95 15.64 -31.50
N THR A 158 0.29 15.62 -31.04
CA THR A 158 0.71 14.99 -29.78
C THR A 158 0.28 15.82 -28.58
N ARG A 159 0.36 15.25 -27.37
CA ARG A 159 0.03 15.99 -26.14
C ARG A 159 1.03 17.13 -25.93
N THR A 160 0.58 18.24 -25.36
CA THR A 160 1.50 19.31 -24.94
C THR A 160 2.49 18.77 -23.91
N ALA A 161 3.79 18.93 -24.18
CA ALA A 161 4.87 18.63 -23.25
C ALA A 161 5.56 19.94 -22.83
N TYR A 162 5.85 20.06 -21.54
CA TYR A 162 6.68 21.14 -21.03
C TYR A 162 8.16 20.72 -21.09
N LEU A 163 8.99 21.53 -21.76
CA LEU A 163 10.42 21.25 -21.97
C LEU A 163 11.33 22.10 -21.09
N GLY A 164 10.77 22.69 -20.03
CA GLY A 164 11.51 23.59 -19.14
C GLY A 164 11.44 25.05 -19.59
N GLN A 165 12.05 25.90 -18.77
CA GLN A 165 11.92 27.35 -18.82
C GLN A 165 12.41 27.97 -20.14
N GLU A 166 13.43 27.38 -20.77
CA GLU A 166 14.03 27.88 -22.03
C GLU A 166 13.20 27.54 -23.28
N HIS A 167 12.36 26.51 -23.21
CA HIS A 167 11.67 25.94 -24.38
C HIS A 167 10.13 25.93 -24.25
N GLY A 168 9.61 26.30 -23.09
CA GLY A 168 8.18 26.44 -22.83
C GLY A 168 7.39 25.15 -22.98
N THR A 169 6.12 25.28 -23.36
CA THR A 169 5.26 24.15 -23.72
C THR A 169 5.27 23.94 -25.22
N THR A 170 5.32 22.69 -25.67
CA THR A 170 5.33 22.37 -27.10
C THR A 170 4.55 21.10 -27.39
N SER A 171 3.87 21.07 -28.53
CA SER A 171 3.29 19.88 -29.13
C SER A 171 3.93 19.64 -30.49
N ARG A 172 3.92 18.40 -30.96
CA ARG A 172 4.36 18.02 -32.31
C ARG A 172 3.20 17.54 -33.15
N GLU A 173 3.21 17.98 -34.41
CA GLU A 173 2.43 17.37 -35.45
C GLU A 173 3.16 16.14 -35.98
N ILE A 174 2.46 15.03 -36.07
CA ILE A 174 2.91 13.80 -36.71
C ILE A 174 2.00 13.52 -37.88
N HIS A 175 2.56 13.09 -39.00
CA HIS A 175 1.79 12.75 -40.18
C HIS A 175 1.84 11.25 -40.43
N ILE A 176 0.69 10.58 -40.39
CA ILE A 176 0.57 9.16 -40.72
C ILE A 176 0.04 9.04 -42.14
N GLN A 177 0.86 8.52 -43.05
CA GLN A 177 0.46 8.36 -44.44
C GLN A 177 -0.60 7.26 -44.61
N ALA A 178 -1.59 7.52 -45.46
CA ALA A 178 -2.50 6.50 -45.93
C ALA A 178 -1.73 5.51 -46.83
N THR A 179 -1.90 4.22 -46.59
CA THR A 179 -1.32 3.15 -47.42
C THR A 179 -2.42 2.19 -47.87
N PRO A 180 -2.20 1.33 -48.88
CA PRO A 180 -3.22 0.36 -49.29
C PRO A 180 -3.71 -0.54 -48.15
N GLY A 181 -2.88 -0.81 -47.14
CA GLY A 181 -3.23 -1.59 -45.95
C GLY A 181 -3.69 -0.75 -44.74
N PHE A 182 -3.75 0.58 -44.88
CA PHE A 182 -4.13 1.51 -43.81
C PHE A 182 -4.80 2.76 -44.42
N LEU A 183 -6.03 2.58 -44.91
CA LEU A 183 -6.86 3.65 -45.47
C LEU A 183 -7.75 4.30 -44.41
N GLU A 184 -8.14 3.55 -43.39
CA GLU A 184 -9.01 3.98 -42.30
C GLU A 184 -8.43 3.56 -40.94
N ALA A 185 -8.87 4.21 -39.87
CA ALA A 185 -8.53 3.83 -38.51
C ALA A 185 -9.09 2.43 -38.19
N PRO A 186 -8.38 1.59 -37.40
CA PRO A 186 -8.94 0.34 -36.90
C PRO A 186 -10.13 0.63 -35.97
N GLY A 187 -11.12 -0.24 -35.96
CA GLY A 187 -12.21 -0.17 -34.99
C GLY A 187 -11.82 -0.78 -33.64
N HIS A 188 -12.80 -1.02 -32.77
CA HIS A 188 -12.54 -1.61 -31.46
C HIS A 188 -12.39 -3.15 -31.50
N GLU A 189 -12.68 -3.79 -32.63
CA GLU A 189 -12.50 -5.22 -32.85
C GLU A 189 -11.04 -5.67 -32.71
N VAL A 190 -10.09 -4.75 -32.99
CA VAL A 190 -8.66 -5.02 -32.81
C VAL A 190 -8.19 -4.81 -31.37
N LEU A 191 -9.04 -4.36 -30.44
CA LEU A 191 -8.67 -4.27 -29.03
C LEU A 191 -8.56 -5.68 -28.42
N PRO A 192 -7.80 -5.82 -27.32
CA PRO A 192 -7.70 -7.08 -26.59
C PRO A 192 -9.08 -7.55 -26.13
N GLN A 193 -9.38 -8.82 -26.39
CA GLN A 193 -10.66 -9.47 -26.10
C GLN A 193 -10.59 -10.17 -24.74
N VAL A 194 -11.16 -9.57 -23.70
CA VAL A 194 -11.19 -10.16 -22.36
C VAL A 194 -12.52 -10.87 -22.17
N HIS A 195 -12.48 -12.18 -21.93
CA HIS A 195 -13.65 -12.97 -21.61
C HIS A 195 -13.65 -13.35 -20.13
N THR A 196 -14.76 -13.09 -19.46
CA THR A 196 -14.99 -13.48 -18.08
C THR A 196 -15.26 -14.97 -18.03
N ARG A 197 -14.35 -15.73 -17.40
CA ARG A 197 -14.56 -17.16 -17.19
C ARG A 197 -15.71 -17.40 -16.21
N PRO A 198 -16.45 -18.52 -16.34
CA PRO A 198 -17.49 -18.88 -15.39
C PRO A 198 -16.97 -18.88 -13.96
N GLN A 199 -17.81 -18.49 -13.01
CA GLN A 199 -17.47 -18.60 -11.59
C GLN A 199 -17.17 -20.07 -11.24
N ARG A 200 -16.08 -20.28 -10.51
CA ARG A 200 -15.68 -21.57 -9.96
C ARG A 200 -15.62 -21.41 -8.47
N ASP A 201 -16.51 -22.08 -7.75
CA ASP A 201 -16.50 -22.04 -6.29
C ASP A 201 -15.34 -22.85 -5.71
N ARG A 202 -14.79 -23.78 -6.50
CA ARG A 202 -13.74 -24.71 -6.07
C ARG A 202 -12.75 -25.05 -7.19
N VAL A 203 -11.45 -25.05 -6.86
CA VAL A 203 -10.34 -25.54 -7.70
C VAL A 203 -9.44 -26.42 -6.82
N ALA A 204 -9.58 -27.73 -6.92
CA ALA A 204 -8.92 -28.68 -6.01
C ALA A 204 -8.00 -29.67 -6.76
N PRO A 205 -6.76 -29.30 -7.09
CA PRO A 205 -5.79 -30.27 -7.59
C PRO A 205 -5.43 -31.29 -6.50
N THR A 206 -5.56 -32.58 -6.82
CA THR A 206 -5.13 -33.65 -5.90
C THR A 206 -3.61 -33.72 -5.82
N VAL A 207 -3.08 -34.14 -4.67
CA VAL A 207 -1.63 -34.36 -4.48
C VAL A 207 -1.10 -35.34 -5.52
N LYS A 208 -1.86 -36.39 -5.83
CA LYS A 208 -1.51 -37.37 -6.87
C LYS A 208 -1.36 -36.72 -8.25
N GLN A 209 -2.36 -35.93 -8.68
CA GLN A 209 -2.29 -35.25 -9.98
C GLN A 209 -1.08 -34.33 -10.08
N LEU A 210 -0.78 -33.55 -9.03
CA LEU A 210 0.37 -32.66 -9.03
C LEU A 210 1.70 -33.44 -9.08
N LEU A 211 1.79 -34.56 -8.36
CA LEU A 211 2.98 -35.42 -8.41
C LEU A 211 3.16 -36.11 -9.77
N ASP A 212 2.07 -36.49 -10.43
CA ASP A 212 2.09 -37.08 -11.77
C ASP A 212 2.58 -36.04 -12.80
N VAL A 213 2.06 -34.81 -12.75
CA VAL A 213 2.54 -33.69 -13.59
C VAL A 213 4.03 -33.43 -13.32
N ALA A 214 4.44 -33.32 -12.06
CA ALA A 214 5.84 -33.12 -11.71
C ALA A 214 6.74 -34.26 -12.22
N LYS A 215 6.25 -35.50 -12.22
CA LYS A 215 6.98 -36.67 -12.73
C LYS A 215 7.20 -36.57 -14.23
N ILE A 216 6.17 -36.15 -14.99
CA ILE A 216 6.27 -35.90 -16.43
C ILE A 216 7.31 -34.81 -16.70
N LEU A 217 7.20 -33.66 -16.03
CA LEU A 217 8.12 -32.54 -16.22
C LEU A 217 9.57 -32.87 -15.84
N SER A 218 9.79 -33.68 -14.80
CA SER A 218 11.12 -34.18 -14.44
C SER A 218 11.78 -35.05 -15.53
N GLY A 219 11.03 -35.52 -16.52
CA GLY A 219 11.54 -36.24 -17.68
C GLY A 219 12.09 -35.36 -18.81
N GLN A 220 11.98 -34.03 -18.71
CA GLN A 220 12.44 -33.10 -19.75
C GLN A 220 13.97 -33.10 -19.89
N ASP A 221 14.69 -32.74 -18.82
CA ASP A 221 16.16 -32.70 -18.79
C ASP A 221 16.70 -32.71 -17.35
N LYS A 222 18.04 -32.75 -17.21
CA LYS A 222 18.72 -32.80 -15.90
C LYS A 222 18.44 -31.58 -15.02
N SER A 223 18.13 -30.42 -15.59
CA SER A 223 17.89 -29.19 -14.83
C SER A 223 16.57 -29.21 -14.07
N VAL A 224 15.59 -30.02 -14.50
CA VAL A 224 14.25 -30.14 -13.88
C VAL A 224 13.97 -31.52 -13.26
N ALA A 225 14.95 -32.42 -13.27
CA ALA A 225 14.86 -33.75 -12.66
C ALA A 225 14.52 -33.71 -11.15
N TYR A 226 14.73 -32.56 -10.50
CA TYR A 226 14.45 -32.37 -9.07
C TYR A 226 12.97 -32.14 -8.75
N LEU A 227 12.14 -31.70 -9.71
CA LEU A 227 10.76 -31.22 -9.45
C LEU A 227 9.92 -32.26 -8.70
N HIS A 228 9.83 -33.50 -9.21
CA HIS A 228 9.04 -34.55 -8.58
C HIS A 228 9.55 -34.90 -7.17
N LYS A 229 10.87 -34.99 -6.98
CA LYS A 229 11.48 -35.34 -5.68
C LYS A 229 11.20 -34.26 -4.63
N VAL A 230 11.36 -32.99 -5.01
CA VAL A 230 11.10 -31.85 -4.11
C VAL A 230 9.62 -31.77 -3.76
N LEU A 231 8.73 -31.87 -4.74
CA LEU A 231 7.29 -31.77 -4.50
C LEU A 231 6.75 -32.95 -3.68
N LYS A 232 7.25 -34.17 -3.92
CA LYS A 232 6.89 -35.36 -3.11
C LYS A 232 7.29 -35.21 -1.65
N ARG A 233 8.50 -34.68 -1.40
CA ARG A 233 8.96 -34.39 -0.03
C ARG A 233 8.10 -33.29 0.60
N PHE A 234 7.78 -32.25 -0.16
CA PHE A 234 6.97 -31.13 0.28
C PHE A 234 5.58 -31.58 0.76
N PHE A 235 4.85 -32.35 -0.05
CA PHE A 235 3.53 -32.86 0.35
C PHE A 235 3.57 -33.86 1.51
N LYS A 236 4.58 -34.72 1.56
CA LYS A 236 4.72 -35.70 2.66
C LYS A 236 4.86 -35.02 4.03
N ALA A 237 5.45 -33.83 4.08
CA ALA A 237 5.70 -33.11 5.33
C ALA A 237 4.65 -32.04 5.65
N MET A 238 3.73 -31.77 4.72
CA MET A 238 2.71 -30.74 4.87
C MET A 238 1.59 -31.20 5.81
N LYS A 239 1.12 -30.29 6.64
CA LYS A 239 -0.07 -30.43 7.48
C LYS A 239 -1.23 -29.64 6.88
N SER A 240 -2.45 -30.04 7.20
CA SER A 240 -3.67 -29.34 6.81
C SER A 240 -4.65 -29.27 7.97
N THR A 241 -5.53 -28.28 7.91
CA THR A 241 -6.66 -28.11 8.85
C THR A 241 -7.62 -29.30 8.85
N ASP A 242 -7.80 -29.96 7.70
CA ASP A 242 -8.74 -31.08 7.54
C ASP A 242 -8.09 -32.46 7.71
N GLY A 243 -6.87 -32.54 8.25
CA GLY A 243 -6.12 -33.79 8.46
C GLY A 243 -5.12 -34.10 7.35
N GLU A 244 -5.13 -35.33 6.84
CA GLU A 244 -4.18 -35.77 5.79
C GLU A 244 -4.42 -35.00 4.49
N LEU A 245 -3.34 -34.48 3.89
CA LEU A 245 -3.44 -33.72 2.66
C LEU A 245 -3.65 -34.65 1.44
N ILE A 246 -4.89 -34.71 0.99
CA ILE A 246 -5.28 -35.45 -0.23
C ILE A 246 -5.30 -34.51 -1.45
N GLU A 247 -5.73 -33.27 -1.25
CA GLU A 247 -5.86 -32.24 -2.28
C GLU A 247 -5.63 -30.83 -1.72
N LEU A 248 -5.27 -29.89 -2.59
CA LEU A 248 -5.24 -28.47 -2.27
C LEU A 248 -6.59 -27.85 -2.60
N ASP A 249 -7.54 -27.91 -1.66
CA ASP A 249 -8.90 -27.42 -1.86
C ASP A 249 -9.00 -25.89 -1.86
N LEU A 250 -8.80 -25.27 -3.03
CA LEU A 250 -8.95 -23.83 -3.20
C LEU A 250 -10.43 -23.46 -3.36
N THR A 251 -10.97 -22.67 -2.43
CA THR A 251 -12.37 -22.23 -2.46
C THR A 251 -12.50 -20.75 -2.79
N ALA A 252 -13.56 -20.37 -3.51
CA ALA A 252 -13.87 -18.97 -3.77
C ALA A 252 -14.42 -18.27 -2.51
N GLY A 253 -14.09 -17.00 -2.33
CA GLY A 253 -14.35 -16.27 -1.08
C GLY A 253 -13.05 -15.79 -0.46
N ASP A 254 -12.90 -16.02 0.84
CA ASP A 254 -11.70 -15.61 1.58
C ASP A 254 -10.42 -16.18 0.98
N LEU A 255 -9.35 -15.38 1.06
CA LEU A 255 -8.02 -15.84 0.73
C LEU A 255 -7.62 -17.00 1.66
N GLN A 256 -6.98 -18.03 1.10
CA GLN A 256 -6.46 -19.15 1.87
C GLN A 256 -4.93 -19.11 1.90
N VAL A 257 -4.34 -19.27 3.09
CA VAL A 257 -2.89 -19.18 3.26
C VAL A 257 -2.24 -20.56 3.27
N LEU A 258 -1.17 -20.70 2.49
CA LEU A 258 -0.17 -21.75 2.62
C LEU A 258 1.09 -21.18 3.29
N ASN A 259 1.34 -21.58 4.53
CA ASN A 259 2.52 -21.14 5.28
C ASN A 259 3.64 -22.20 5.24
N ALA A 260 4.71 -21.93 4.50
CA ALA A 260 5.86 -22.84 4.45
C ALA A 260 7.19 -22.09 4.42
N PRO A 261 8.25 -22.60 5.09
CA PRO A 261 9.58 -21.98 5.09
C PRO A 261 10.12 -21.70 3.68
N THR A 262 11.01 -20.71 3.55
CA THR A 262 11.69 -20.45 2.27
C THR A 262 12.58 -21.65 1.88
N GLY A 263 12.64 -21.94 0.57
CA GLY A 263 13.42 -23.09 0.05
C GLY A 263 12.78 -24.47 0.23
N SER A 264 11.55 -24.56 0.75
CA SER A 264 10.85 -25.83 1.00
C SER A 264 10.23 -26.51 -0.24
N GLY A 265 9.94 -25.74 -1.30
CA GLY A 265 9.27 -26.25 -2.51
C GLY A 265 8.12 -25.40 -3.03
N LYS A 266 7.76 -24.27 -2.39
CA LYS A 266 6.67 -23.38 -2.84
C LYS A 266 6.74 -23.00 -4.32
N THR A 267 7.91 -22.57 -4.81
CA THR A 267 8.10 -22.22 -6.23
C THR A 267 7.87 -23.42 -7.15
N VAL A 268 8.28 -24.62 -6.73
CA VAL A 268 8.04 -25.87 -7.48
C VAL A 268 6.55 -26.19 -7.52
N LEU A 269 5.84 -26.05 -6.39
CA LEU A 269 4.39 -26.22 -6.32
C LEU A 269 3.69 -25.29 -7.32
N VAL A 270 4.02 -23.99 -7.28
CA VAL A 270 3.38 -22.97 -8.15
C VAL A 270 3.63 -23.27 -9.63
N ARG A 271 4.87 -23.63 -10.00
CA ARG A 271 5.24 -24.02 -11.37
C ARG A 271 4.46 -25.25 -11.84
N VAL A 272 4.42 -26.32 -11.04
CA VAL A 272 3.69 -27.56 -11.37
C VAL A 272 2.18 -27.33 -11.42
N MET A 273 1.63 -26.52 -10.54
CA MET A 273 0.21 -26.16 -10.52
C MET A 273 -0.19 -25.38 -11.78
N ALA A 274 0.70 -24.55 -12.32
CA ALA A 274 0.49 -23.86 -13.59
C ALA A 274 0.41 -24.83 -14.78
N SER A 275 1.29 -25.83 -14.83
CA SER A 275 1.23 -26.89 -15.84
C SER A 275 0.00 -27.78 -15.66
N TRP A 276 -0.37 -28.11 -14.42
CA TRP A 276 -1.61 -28.85 -14.12
C TRP A 276 -2.85 -28.09 -14.59
N ALA A 277 -2.90 -26.78 -14.37
CA ALA A 277 -4.02 -25.96 -14.79
C ALA A 277 -4.21 -26.03 -16.32
N ALA A 278 -3.12 -25.84 -17.08
CA ALA A 278 -3.16 -25.96 -18.54
C ALA A 278 -3.63 -27.35 -19.03
N LEU A 279 -3.18 -28.43 -18.37
CA LEU A 279 -3.61 -29.81 -18.70
C LEU A 279 -5.10 -30.08 -18.42
N ASN A 280 -5.75 -29.24 -17.59
CA ASN A 280 -7.14 -29.43 -17.16
C ASN A 280 -8.08 -28.32 -17.66
N ASP A 281 -7.70 -27.61 -18.74
CA ASP A 281 -8.41 -26.45 -19.29
C ASP A 281 -8.76 -25.39 -18.22
N ARG A 282 -7.81 -25.16 -17.31
CA ARG A 282 -7.90 -24.12 -16.28
C ARG A 282 -6.89 -23.03 -16.58
N ARG A 283 -7.29 -21.79 -16.31
CA ARG A 283 -6.41 -20.63 -16.38
C ARG A 283 -6.08 -20.16 -14.98
N ILE A 284 -4.81 -19.93 -14.70
CA ILE A 284 -4.38 -19.37 -13.41
C ILE A 284 -3.53 -18.13 -13.60
N ALA A 285 -3.65 -17.21 -12.66
CA ALA A 285 -2.73 -16.10 -12.55
C ALA A 285 -1.79 -16.27 -11.37
N LEU A 286 -0.54 -15.90 -11.57
CA LEU A 286 0.52 -15.93 -10.58
C LEU A 286 0.99 -14.50 -10.32
N ALA A 287 0.90 -14.04 -9.08
CA ALA A 287 1.47 -12.79 -8.63
C ALA A 287 2.77 -13.07 -7.87
N VAL A 288 3.86 -12.44 -8.30
CA VAL A 288 5.20 -12.60 -7.70
C VAL A 288 5.79 -11.24 -7.31
N THR A 289 6.92 -11.25 -6.62
CA THR A 289 7.47 -10.05 -5.97
C THR A 289 7.90 -8.95 -6.95
N ASP A 290 8.62 -9.30 -8.02
CA ASP A 290 9.28 -8.34 -8.89
C ASP A 290 9.36 -8.80 -10.36
N VAL A 291 9.91 -7.92 -11.21
CA VAL A 291 10.04 -8.14 -12.65
C VAL A 291 10.92 -9.36 -12.96
N ARG A 292 11.97 -9.62 -12.17
CA ARG A 292 12.85 -10.76 -12.40
C ARG A 292 12.14 -12.07 -12.12
N ALA A 293 11.49 -12.15 -10.95
CA ALA A 293 10.67 -13.30 -10.59
C ALA A 293 9.56 -13.55 -11.63
N THR A 294 8.98 -12.48 -12.19
CA THR A 294 7.97 -12.58 -13.25
C THR A 294 8.53 -13.24 -14.50
N LEU A 295 9.69 -12.78 -14.97
CA LEU A 295 10.35 -13.32 -16.17
C LEU A 295 10.86 -14.74 -15.95
N ASP A 296 11.47 -15.03 -14.79
CA ASP A 296 11.99 -16.37 -14.44
C ASP A 296 10.85 -17.40 -14.39
N MET A 297 9.75 -17.08 -13.69
CA MET A 297 8.59 -17.97 -13.59
C MET A 297 7.92 -18.18 -14.96
N ALA A 298 7.72 -17.11 -15.74
CA ALA A 298 7.08 -17.23 -17.05
C ALA A 298 7.91 -18.06 -18.04
N TRP A 299 9.24 -17.96 -17.98
CA TRP A 299 10.14 -18.75 -18.82
C TRP A 299 10.09 -20.23 -18.47
N ASP A 300 10.20 -20.55 -17.19
CA ASP A 300 10.14 -21.92 -16.69
C ASP A 300 8.82 -22.60 -17.09
N ILE A 301 7.68 -21.93 -16.89
CA ILE A 301 6.37 -22.46 -17.25
C ILE A 301 6.23 -22.60 -18.78
N ASN A 302 6.71 -21.65 -19.57
CA ASN A 302 6.66 -21.78 -21.03
C ASN A 302 7.47 -23.00 -21.53
N ASN A 303 8.63 -23.27 -20.93
CA ASN A 303 9.41 -24.46 -21.26
C ASN A 303 8.66 -25.75 -20.89
N ASP A 304 7.98 -25.77 -19.74
CA ASP A 304 7.16 -26.90 -19.31
C ASP A 304 5.99 -27.15 -20.27
N LEU A 305 5.25 -26.09 -20.63
CA LEU A 305 4.11 -26.18 -21.55
C LEU A 305 4.56 -26.64 -22.95
N ALA A 306 5.68 -26.11 -23.45
CA ALA A 306 6.26 -26.57 -24.71
C ALA A 306 6.69 -28.04 -24.65
N TYR A 307 7.24 -28.50 -23.52
CA TYR A 307 7.58 -29.90 -23.32
C TYR A 307 6.34 -30.79 -23.28
N LEU A 308 5.29 -30.40 -22.56
CA LEU A 308 4.01 -31.13 -22.50
C LEU A 308 3.33 -31.22 -23.87
N HIS A 309 3.42 -30.18 -24.69
CA HIS A 309 2.93 -30.24 -26.07
C HIS A 309 3.77 -31.18 -26.94
N ARG A 310 5.11 -31.08 -26.91
CA ARG A 310 6.00 -31.99 -27.66
C ARG A 310 5.81 -33.46 -27.30
N THR A 311 5.51 -33.74 -26.04
CA THR A 311 5.25 -35.09 -25.52
C THR A 311 3.79 -35.53 -25.66
N LYS A 312 2.94 -34.72 -26.32
CA LYS A 312 1.52 -34.99 -26.62
C LYS A 312 0.62 -35.11 -25.38
N HIS A 313 1.05 -34.58 -24.24
CA HIS A 313 0.17 -34.40 -23.08
C HIS A 313 -0.77 -33.19 -23.25
N LEU A 314 -0.35 -32.17 -24.01
CA LEU A 314 -1.20 -31.08 -24.46
C LEU A 314 -1.49 -31.21 -25.96
N THR A 315 -2.77 -31.14 -26.32
CA THR A 315 -3.25 -31.18 -27.72
C THR A 315 -2.80 -29.95 -28.49
N GLU A 316 -2.93 -28.78 -27.88
CA GLU A 316 -2.53 -27.49 -28.44
C GLU A 316 -1.41 -26.87 -27.61
N LEU A 317 -0.59 -26.03 -28.24
CA LEU A 317 0.46 -25.30 -27.55
C LEU A 317 -0.17 -24.21 -26.66
N ALA A 318 -0.25 -24.50 -25.36
CA ALA A 318 -0.55 -23.49 -24.36
C ALA A 318 0.68 -22.61 -24.09
N HIS A 319 0.45 -21.34 -23.74
CA HIS A 319 1.51 -20.40 -23.36
C HIS A 319 1.26 -19.73 -22.01
N CYS A 320 2.36 -19.26 -21.45
CA CYS A 320 2.43 -18.43 -20.26
C CYS A 320 2.89 -17.01 -20.65
N THR A 321 2.15 -15.99 -20.23
CA THR A 321 2.47 -14.60 -20.57
C THR A 321 2.91 -13.82 -19.33
N PRO A 322 4.13 -13.23 -19.30
CA PRO A 322 4.45 -12.21 -18.32
C PRO A 322 3.65 -10.94 -18.65
N LEU A 323 2.96 -10.38 -17.66
CA LEU A 323 2.15 -9.19 -17.79
C LEU A 323 2.74 -8.06 -16.93
N MET A 324 3.26 -7.03 -17.58
CA MET A 324 3.89 -5.89 -16.92
C MET A 324 3.26 -4.57 -17.36
N SER A 325 3.52 -3.51 -16.58
CA SER A 325 3.04 -2.16 -16.93
C SER A 325 3.74 -1.64 -18.18
N PRO A 326 3.00 -1.29 -19.25
CA PRO A 326 3.59 -0.72 -20.47
C PRO A 326 4.39 0.57 -20.24
N SER A 327 4.18 1.21 -19.09
CA SER A 327 4.82 2.48 -18.70
C SER A 327 6.27 2.32 -18.27
N SER A 328 6.65 1.14 -17.77
CA SER A 328 7.94 0.93 -17.11
C SER A 328 8.82 -0.09 -17.80
N MET A 329 8.29 -0.86 -18.77
CA MET A 329 9.02 -1.98 -19.38
C MET A 329 10.37 -1.54 -19.95
N HIS A 330 10.41 -0.47 -20.75
CA HIS A 330 11.67 -0.02 -21.36
C HIS A 330 12.70 0.44 -20.32
N ARG A 331 12.28 1.14 -19.25
CA ARG A 331 13.18 1.51 -18.15
C ARG A 331 13.80 0.25 -17.52
N ARG A 332 12.99 -0.79 -17.32
CA ARG A 332 13.48 -2.08 -16.82
C ARG A 332 14.37 -2.80 -17.82
N ALA A 333 14.10 -2.69 -19.12
CA ALA A 333 14.99 -3.22 -20.16
C ALA A 333 16.39 -2.58 -20.06
N MET A 334 16.45 -1.25 -19.87
CA MET A 334 17.71 -0.52 -19.69
C MET A 334 18.42 -0.92 -18.38
N ASP A 335 17.66 -1.04 -17.27
CA ASP A 335 18.19 -1.53 -16.00
C ASP A 335 18.83 -2.93 -16.19
N TYR A 336 18.19 -3.83 -16.95
CA TYR A 336 18.71 -5.17 -17.24
C TYR A 336 19.90 -5.18 -18.20
N ALA A 337 19.85 -4.36 -19.25
CA ALA A 337 20.94 -4.26 -20.22
C ALA A 337 22.23 -3.73 -19.57
N ALA A 338 22.10 -2.80 -18.62
CA ALA A 338 23.24 -2.26 -17.85
C ALA A 338 23.92 -3.31 -16.95
N LEU A 339 23.27 -4.45 -16.70
CA LEU A 339 23.79 -5.55 -15.89
C LEU A 339 24.43 -6.65 -16.71
N GLY A 340 24.22 -6.65 -18.04
CA GLY A 340 24.91 -7.56 -18.94
C GLY A 340 26.40 -7.25 -18.96
N THR A 341 27.23 -8.30 -19.06
CA THR A 341 28.67 -8.17 -19.33
C THR A 341 28.86 -7.25 -20.55
N PRO A 342 29.89 -6.38 -20.61
CA PRO A 342 30.14 -5.45 -21.71
C PRO A 342 30.60 -6.20 -22.96
N THR A 343 29.66 -6.94 -23.54
CA THR A 343 29.76 -7.84 -24.68
C THR A 343 28.71 -7.38 -25.68
N GLN A 344 28.99 -7.56 -26.97
CA GLN A 344 28.08 -7.11 -28.02
C GLN A 344 26.73 -7.87 -27.90
N ILE A 345 25.63 -7.29 -28.40
CA ILE A 345 24.27 -7.89 -28.24
C ILE A 345 24.20 -9.32 -28.81
N ASP A 346 25.00 -9.61 -29.83
CA ASP A 346 25.16 -10.92 -30.48
C ASP A 346 25.98 -11.94 -29.66
N GLU A 347 26.57 -11.53 -28.55
CA GLU A 347 27.23 -12.40 -27.56
C GLU A 347 26.31 -12.73 -26.38
N TRP A 348 25.17 -12.03 -26.23
CA TRP A 348 24.19 -12.32 -25.19
C TRP A 348 23.60 -13.72 -25.37
N ASP A 349 23.42 -14.44 -24.26
CA ASP A 349 22.74 -15.73 -24.31
C ASP A 349 21.26 -15.60 -24.74
N ARG A 350 20.64 -16.75 -25.07
CA ARG A 350 19.25 -16.79 -25.50
C ARG A 350 18.27 -16.25 -24.45
N ARG A 351 18.59 -16.43 -23.16
CA ARG A 351 17.72 -16.05 -22.04
C ARG A 351 17.67 -14.53 -21.92
N VAL A 352 18.84 -13.88 -21.85
CA VAL A 352 19.00 -12.43 -21.77
C VAL A 352 18.35 -11.74 -22.96
N ARG A 353 18.57 -12.24 -24.19
CA ARG A 353 17.90 -11.69 -25.39
C ARG A 353 16.37 -11.77 -25.30
N THR A 354 15.84 -12.87 -24.78
CA THR A 354 14.39 -13.04 -24.65
C THR A 354 13.82 -12.09 -23.61
N ASP A 355 14.46 -11.97 -22.46
CA ASP A 355 14.01 -11.09 -21.38
C ASP A 355 14.03 -9.61 -21.81
N ILE A 356 15.12 -9.17 -22.45
CA ILE A 356 15.20 -7.81 -22.98
C ILE A 356 14.21 -7.61 -24.12
N GLY A 357 13.99 -8.60 -24.99
CA GLY A 357 12.96 -8.55 -26.02
C GLY A 357 11.54 -8.40 -25.47
N LEU A 358 11.24 -9.00 -24.31
CA LEU A 358 9.95 -8.88 -23.63
C LEU A 358 9.76 -7.52 -22.94
N LEU A 359 10.86 -6.89 -22.50
CA LEU A 359 10.84 -5.61 -21.78
C LEU A 359 10.99 -4.39 -22.71
N SER A 360 11.60 -4.56 -23.89
CA SER A 360 11.86 -3.48 -24.83
C SER A 360 10.78 -3.38 -25.91
N ALA A 361 10.59 -2.17 -26.43
CA ALA A 361 9.72 -1.92 -27.57
C ALA A 361 10.22 -0.70 -28.35
N GLY A 362 10.15 -0.77 -29.67
CA GLY A 362 10.33 0.39 -30.55
C GLY A 362 9.03 1.20 -30.66
N CYS A 363 9.13 2.52 -30.73
CA CYS A 363 7.98 3.40 -30.93
C CYS A 363 8.00 4.03 -32.33
N ALA A 364 7.05 3.63 -33.19
CA ALA A 364 6.93 4.15 -34.55
C ALA A 364 6.65 5.67 -34.60
N GLN A 365 5.94 6.22 -33.61
CA GLN A 365 5.68 7.67 -33.56
C GLN A 365 6.96 8.50 -33.49
N ARG A 366 8.04 7.96 -32.90
CA ARG A 366 9.30 8.71 -32.79
C ARG A 366 9.94 9.03 -34.14
N ALA A 367 9.80 8.12 -35.11
CA ALA A 367 10.26 8.37 -36.47
C ALA A 367 9.45 9.47 -37.18
N LEU A 368 8.27 9.81 -36.65
CA LEU A 368 7.36 10.82 -37.20
C LEU A 368 7.45 12.16 -36.43
N MET A 369 8.32 12.27 -35.42
CA MET A 369 8.46 13.46 -34.57
C MET A 369 9.86 14.06 -34.71
N ASP A 370 9.95 15.39 -34.62
CA ASP A 370 11.20 16.13 -34.53
C ASP A 370 11.21 17.07 -33.29
N PRO A 371 12.04 16.85 -32.25
CA PRO A 371 13.00 15.76 -32.14
C PRO A 371 12.32 14.41 -31.82
N PRO A 372 12.87 13.28 -32.30
CA PRO A 372 12.33 11.94 -32.04
C PRO A 372 12.24 11.56 -30.55
N THR A 373 13.02 12.22 -29.71
CA THR A 373 13.17 11.93 -28.27
C THR A 373 12.34 12.83 -27.36
N LEU A 374 11.44 13.66 -27.92
CA LEU A 374 10.63 14.61 -27.16
C LEU A 374 9.89 13.96 -25.97
N TYR A 375 9.37 12.75 -26.15
CA TYR A 375 8.72 11.99 -25.08
C TYR A 375 9.57 10.80 -24.65
N PRO A 376 9.94 10.69 -23.36
CA PRO A 376 10.64 9.53 -22.82
C PRO A 376 9.88 8.21 -23.07
N TYR A 377 10.61 7.09 -23.06
CA TYR A 377 9.95 5.79 -23.18
C TYR A 377 9.01 5.54 -22.00
N GLY A 378 7.83 4.98 -22.27
CA GLY A 378 6.73 4.83 -21.31
C GLY A 378 5.77 6.03 -21.26
N GLU A 379 6.20 7.18 -21.77
CA GLU A 379 5.50 8.46 -21.80
C GLU A 379 5.07 8.89 -23.21
N GLU A 380 5.04 7.94 -24.15
CA GLU A 380 4.60 8.18 -25.52
C GLU A 380 3.10 8.47 -25.61
N ASN A 381 2.69 9.12 -26.70
CA ASN A 381 1.31 9.54 -26.97
C ASN A 381 0.39 8.39 -27.39
N CYS A 382 0.37 7.29 -26.62
CA CYS A 382 -0.39 6.10 -27.01
C CYS A 382 -1.92 6.31 -26.92
N THR A 383 -2.39 7.28 -26.14
CA THR A 383 -3.82 7.50 -25.81
C THR A 383 -4.16 9.00 -25.67
N SER A 384 -3.34 9.83 -26.31
CA SER A 384 -3.35 11.28 -26.14
C SER A 384 -3.13 12.03 -27.46
N LEU A 385 -3.27 11.35 -28.60
CA LEU A 385 -3.24 12.00 -29.91
C LEU A 385 -4.54 12.78 -30.11
N THR A 386 -4.47 13.85 -30.87
CA THR A 386 -5.63 14.66 -31.28
C THR A 386 -5.52 14.95 -32.78
N SER A 387 -6.61 15.34 -33.41
CA SER A 387 -6.65 15.74 -34.82
C SER A 387 -7.57 16.95 -34.96
N GLU A 388 -7.45 17.71 -36.04
CA GLU A 388 -8.38 18.83 -36.28
C GLU A 388 -9.83 18.36 -36.37
N ALA A 389 -10.08 17.20 -37.01
CA ALA A 389 -11.40 16.60 -37.14
C ALA A 389 -12.02 16.20 -35.80
N THR A 390 -11.19 15.85 -34.81
CA THR A 390 -11.66 15.40 -33.48
C THR A 390 -11.58 16.49 -32.41
N GLY A 391 -11.00 17.66 -32.74
CA GLY A 391 -10.74 18.74 -31.80
C GLY A 391 -9.94 18.28 -30.59
N SER A 392 -10.47 18.51 -29.39
CA SER A 392 -9.86 18.11 -28.11
C SER A 392 -10.06 16.62 -27.76
N THR A 393 -10.81 15.86 -28.57
CA THR A 393 -11.06 14.44 -28.31
C THR A 393 -9.79 13.64 -28.55
N ARG A 394 -9.38 12.88 -27.52
CA ARG A 394 -8.16 12.07 -27.54
C ARG A 394 -8.37 10.76 -28.29
N LEU A 395 -7.35 10.37 -29.04
CA LEU A 395 -7.27 9.18 -29.88
C LEU A 395 -6.16 8.23 -29.39
N THR A 396 -6.39 6.95 -29.61
CA THR A 396 -5.41 5.87 -29.40
C THR A 396 -4.47 5.77 -30.59
N CYS A 397 -3.19 5.48 -30.34
CA CYS A 397 -2.20 5.25 -31.38
C CYS A 397 -2.62 4.13 -32.34
N SER A 398 -2.56 4.40 -33.65
CA SER A 398 -2.91 3.46 -34.72
C SER A 398 -2.08 2.17 -34.70
N PHE A 399 -0.83 2.25 -34.22
CA PHE A 399 0.08 1.10 -34.14
C PHE A 399 -0.15 0.22 -32.91
N ALA A 400 -1.01 0.62 -31.96
CA ALA A 400 -1.18 -0.12 -30.72
C ALA A 400 -1.53 -1.63 -30.87
N PRO A 401 -2.29 -2.08 -31.90
CA PRO A 401 -2.56 -3.51 -32.10
C PRO A 401 -1.32 -4.36 -32.38
N VAL A 402 -0.30 -3.79 -33.03
CA VAL A 402 0.94 -4.49 -33.41
C VAL A 402 2.15 -4.03 -32.60
N CYS A 403 1.97 -3.11 -31.67
CA CYS A 403 3.04 -2.52 -30.90
C CYS A 403 3.53 -3.48 -29.81
N GLY A 404 4.84 -3.78 -29.79
CA GLY A 404 5.47 -4.60 -28.75
C GLY A 404 5.17 -4.12 -27.33
N LYS A 405 4.94 -2.80 -27.15
CA LYS A 405 4.54 -2.20 -25.87
C LYS A 405 3.24 -2.77 -25.28
N PHE A 406 2.31 -3.23 -26.12
CA PHE A 406 1.01 -3.78 -25.70
C PHE A 406 0.89 -5.29 -25.96
N GLN A 407 1.90 -5.91 -26.58
CA GLN A 407 1.83 -7.32 -26.99
C GLN A 407 1.61 -8.28 -25.82
N GLN A 408 2.25 -8.04 -24.66
CA GLN A 408 2.01 -8.84 -23.45
C GLN A 408 0.53 -8.81 -23.04
N PHE A 409 -0.14 -7.68 -23.22
CA PHE A 409 -1.53 -7.54 -22.85
C PHE A 409 -2.46 -8.30 -23.81
N TYR A 410 -2.19 -8.25 -25.12
CA TYR A 410 -2.90 -9.09 -26.10
C TYR A 410 -2.72 -10.59 -25.80
N ARG A 411 -1.48 -11.04 -25.60
CA ARG A 411 -1.17 -12.45 -25.29
C ARG A 411 -1.67 -12.94 -23.93
N ALA A 412 -2.02 -12.03 -23.02
CA ALA A 412 -2.58 -12.39 -21.73
C ALA A 412 -4.09 -12.71 -21.83
N THR A 413 -4.77 -12.31 -22.91
CA THR A 413 -6.20 -12.60 -23.11
C THR A 413 -6.50 -14.07 -23.38
N ASP A 414 -5.55 -14.79 -23.99
CA ASP A 414 -5.66 -16.19 -24.41
C ASP A 414 -4.69 -17.12 -23.67
N ALA A 415 -3.76 -16.59 -22.87
CA ALA A 415 -2.80 -17.39 -22.11
C ALA A 415 -3.47 -18.38 -21.16
N ALA A 416 -2.87 -19.57 -21.04
CA ALA A 416 -3.22 -20.53 -20.00
C ALA A 416 -2.75 -20.06 -18.61
N VAL A 417 -1.63 -19.32 -18.58
CA VAL A 417 -1.04 -18.80 -17.35
C VAL A 417 -0.63 -17.34 -17.53
N ILE A 418 -1.04 -16.48 -16.60
CA ILE A 418 -0.61 -15.08 -16.54
C ILE A 418 0.35 -14.95 -15.36
N VAL A 419 1.54 -14.39 -15.56
CA VAL A 419 2.46 -14.08 -14.46
C VAL A 419 2.62 -12.57 -14.38
N THR A 420 2.36 -11.98 -13.22
CA THR A 420 2.53 -10.54 -13.00
C THR A 420 3.20 -10.29 -11.65
N ASN A 421 3.66 -9.06 -11.42
CA ASN A 421 4.23 -8.69 -10.12
C ASN A 421 3.21 -7.95 -9.23
N HIS A 422 3.46 -7.91 -7.93
CA HIS A 422 2.58 -7.30 -6.92
C HIS A 422 2.18 -5.87 -7.29
N ALA A 423 3.15 -5.05 -7.71
CA ALA A 423 2.91 -3.65 -8.07
C ALA A 423 1.96 -3.52 -9.28
N ASN A 424 2.17 -4.34 -10.32
CA ASN A 424 1.30 -4.32 -11.50
C ASN A 424 -0.07 -4.93 -11.22
N LEU A 425 -0.19 -5.93 -10.33
CA LEU A 425 -1.48 -6.45 -9.92
C LEU A 425 -2.30 -5.39 -9.16
N LEU A 426 -1.68 -4.67 -8.22
CA LEU A 426 -2.33 -3.65 -7.40
C LEU A 426 -2.75 -2.41 -8.20
N GLU A 427 -1.87 -1.88 -9.07
CA GLU A 427 -2.06 -0.57 -9.70
C GLU A 427 -2.07 -0.58 -11.25
N GLY A 428 -1.72 -1.71 -11.86
CA GLY A 428 -1.66 -1.82 -13.31
C GLY A 428 -3.01 -1.60 -13.97
N ARG A 429 -3.01 -0.98 -15.15
CA ARG A 429 -4.23 -0.71 -15.93
C ARG A 429 -4.01 -0.91 -17.41
N THR A 430 -5.09 -1.26 -18.10
CA THR A 430 -5.15 -1.40 -19.55
C THR A 430 -5.15 0.00 -20.19
N ARG A 431 -4.06 0.40 -20.85
CA ARG A 431 -3.96 1.76 -21.42
C ARG A 431 -4.90 1.97 -22.62
N ILE A 432 -4.90 1.05 -23.58
CA ILE A 432 -5.62 1.20 -24.86
C ILE A 432 -7.10 0.78 -24.79
N GLY A 433 -7.53 0.19 -23.68
CA GLY A 433 -8.86 -0.40 -23.51
C GLY A 433 -8.95 -1.87 -23.92
N VAL A 434 -10.13 -2.46 -23.72
CA VAL A 434 -10.45 -3.86 -24.02
C VAL A 434 -11.88 -3.98 -24.50
N VAL A 435 -12.17 -4.99 -25.32
CA VAL A 435 -13.54 -5.47 -25.49
C VAL A 435 -13.78 -6.54 -24.43
N LEU A 436 -14.81 -6.33 -23.61
CA LEU A 436 -15.15 -7.23 -22.51
C LEU A 436 -16.34 -8.09 -22.93
N ASP A 437 -16.24 -9.40 -22.76
CA ASP A 437 -17.34 -10.37 -22.96
C ASP A 437 -18.01 -10.23 -24.34
N GLY A 438 -17.22 -9.94 -25.38
CA GLY A 438 -17.73 -9.78 -26.75
C GLY A 438 -18.71 -8.61 -26.92
N GLN A 439 -18.65 -7.60 -26.06
CA GLN A 439 -19.60 -6.49 -26.08
C GLN A 439 -19.61 -5.73 -27.41
N GLU A 440 -20.82 -5.51 -27.91
CA GLU A 440 -21.09 -4.75 -29.13
C GLU A 440 -22.06 -3.59 -28.87
N PHE A 441 -22.00 -2.58 -29.74
CA PHE A 441 -22.96 -1.49 -29.80
C PHE A 441 -23.30 -1.20 -31.26
N ARG A 442 -24.58 -1.34 -31.62
CA ARG A 442 -25.06 -1.24 -33.02
C ARG A 442 -24.33 -2.20 -33.97
N GLY A 443 -24.05 -3.44 -33.53
CA GLY A 443 -23.37 -4.47 -34.32
C GLY A 443 -21.86 -4.25 -34.51
N GLN A 444 -21.24 -3.35 -33.74
CA GLN A 444 -19.80 -3.11 -33.75
C GLN A 444 -19.20 -3.32 -32.36
N ALA A 445 -17.99 -3.87 -32.29
CA ALA A 445 -17.29 -4.06 -31.03
C ALA A 445 -17.22 -2.76 -30.20
N ARG A 446 -17.46 -2.85 -28.90
CA ARG A 446 -17.42 -1.70 -27.98
C ARG A 446 -16.34 -1.89 -26.92
N GLY A 447 -15.19 -1.29 -27.17
CA GLY A 447 -14.12 -1.18 -26.19
C GLY A 447 -14.51 -0.37 -24.96
N THR A 448 -14.02 -0.81 -23.80
CA THR A 448 -14.06 -0.14 -22.50
C THR A 448 -12.63 0.23 -22.08
N ARG A 449 -12.42 1.43 -21.52
CA ARG A 449 -11.11 1.85 -20.99
C ARG A 449 -11.01 1.71 -19.48
N GLY A 450 -9.78 1.67 -18.98
CA GLY A 450 -9.48 1.83 -17.56
C GLY A 450 -9.63 0.58 -16.70
N MET A 451 -9.84 -0.59 -17.31
CA MET A 451 -9.80 -1.90 -16.65
C MET A 451 -8.44 -2.04 -15.92
N SER A 452 -8.47 -2.54 -14.68
CA SER A 452 -7.26 -2.81 -13.91
C SER A 452 -6.68 -4.18 -14.28
N VAL A 453 -5.40 -4.40 -14.01
CA VAL A 453 -4.78 -5.74 -14.15
C VAL A 453 -5.41 -6.73 -13.17
N LEU A 454 -5.77 -6.28 -11.96
CA LEU A 454 -6.56 -7.07 -11.01
C LEU A 454 -7.90 -7.52 -11.62
N GLU A 455 -8.66 -6.62 -12.23
CA GLU A 455 -9.92 -6.95 -12.89
C GLU A 455 -9.71 -7.94 -14.04
N MET A 456 -8.74 -7.68 -14.92
CA MET A 456 -8.44 -8.57 -16.03
C MET A 456 -8.11 -9.98 -15.52
N THR A 457 -7.26 -10.06 -14.50
CA THR A 457 -6.79 -11.32 -13.92
C THR A 457 -7.93 -12.13 -13.31
N LEU A 458 -8.78 -11.47 -12.51
CA LEU A 458 -9.93 -12.11 -11.89
C LEU A 458 -10.99 -12.52 -12.91
N ARG A 459 -11.13 -11.80 -14.02
CA ARG A 459 -12.05 -12.19 -15.11
C ARG A 459 -11.50 -13.36 -15.94
N ALA A 460 -10.25 -13.25 -16.39
CA ALA A 460 -9.66 -14.16 -17.38
C ALA A 460 -9.16 -15.49 -16.80
N CYS A 461 -8.91 -15.57 -15.49
CA CYS A 461 -8.42 -16.77 -14.82
C CYS A 461 -9.49 -17.41 -13.93
N ASP A 462 -9.38 -18.73 -13.73
CA ASP A 462 -10.22 -19.51 -12.81
C ASP A 462 -9.72 -19.43 -11.36
N ALA A 463 -8.43 -19.16 -11.12
CA ALA A 463 -7.84 -18.97 -9.79
C ALA A 463 -6.65 -18.00 -9.80
N LEU A 464 -6.35 -17.40 -8.65
CA LEU A 464 -5.21 -16.51 -8.42
C LEU A 464 -4.30 -17.06 -7.32
N VAL A 465 -3.00 -16.98 -7.54
CA VAL A 465 -1.98 -17.46 -6.61
C VAL A 465 -0.97 -16.34 -6.38
N ILE A 466 -0.73 -15.99 -5.13
CA ILE A 466 0.15 -14.87 -4.75
C ILE A 466 1.30 -15.41 -3.92
N ASP A 467 2.52 -15.34 -4.45
CA ASP A 467 3.74 -15.69 -3.71
C ASP A 467 4.19 -14.50 -2.84
N GLU A 468 4.78 -14.77 -1.68
CA GLU A 468 5.09 -13.75 -0.66
C GLU A 468 3.88 -12.82 -0.35
N ILE A 469 2.73 -13.41 0.02
CA ILE A 469 1.46 -12.69 0.27
C ILE A 469 1.58 -11.60 1.36
N ASP A 470 2.44 -11.79 2.36
CA ASP A 470 2.79 -10.79 3.36
C ASP A 470 3.45 -9.57 2.73
N ALA A 471 4.36 -9.78 1.76
CA ALA A 471 4.94 -8.68 0.99
C ALA A 471 3.93 -8.00 0.07
N PHE A 472 2.96 -8.74 -0.46
CA PHE A 472 1.84 -8.16 -1.21
C PHE A 472 0.98 -7.25 -0.32
N GLN A 473 0.67 -7.67 0.92
CA GLN A 473 -0.06 -6.84 1.89
C GLN A 473 0.73 -5.59 2.27
N THR A 474 2.03 -5.71 2.57
CA THR A 474 2.88 -4.53 2.83
C THR A 474 2.84 -3.55 1.64
N ALA A 475 2.88 -4.06 0.41
CA ALA A 475 2.75 -3.23 -0.78
C ALA A 475 1.36 -2.56 -0.88
N ALA A 476 0.28 -3.28 -0.54
CA ALA A 476 -1.07 -2.73 -0.52
C ALA A 476 -1.23 -1.60 0.52
N ILE A 477 -0.66 -1.76 1.72
CA ILE A 477 -0.60 -0.74 2.79
C ILE A 477 0.12 0.51 2.28
N SER A 478 1.30 0.35 1.68
CA SER A 478 2.10 1.47 1.17
C SER A 478 1.42 2.27 0.05
N ARG A 479 0.42 1.67 -0.64
CA ARG A 479 -0.41 2.41 -1.62
C ARG A 479 -1.59 3.12 -0.99
N CYS A 480 -1.93 2.82 0.25
CA CYS A 480 -3.00 3.48 1.00
C CYS A 480 -2.52 4.74 1.74
N THR A 481 -1.21 4.98 1.75
CA THR A 481 -0.57 6.12 2.37
C THR A 481 -0.05 7.11 1.33
N SER A 482 0.04 8.38 1.71
CA SER A 482 0.67 9.42 0.89
C SER A 482 1.48 10.36 1.75
N GLU A 483 2.55 10.91 1.16
CA GLU A 483 3.43 11.90 1.79
C GLU A 483 3.76 13.00 0.77
N LEU A 484 3.54 14.25 1.16
CA LEU A 484 3.85 15.44 0.37
C LEU A 484 4.66 16.42 1.22
N THR A 485 5.89 16.74 0.80
CA THR A 485 6.65 17.83 1.42
C THR A 485 6.06 19.17 0.98
N LEU A 486 5.49 19.93 1.92
CA LEU A 486 4.81 21.20 1.64
C LEU A 486 5.80 22.37 1.62
N ALA A 487 6.65 22.47 2.65
CA ALA A 487 7.75 23.43 2.73
C ALA A 487 9.05 22.75 3.20
N SER A 488 10.19 23.23 2.71
CA SER A 488 11.51 22.67 3.01
C SER A 488 12.58 23.77 2.96
N ARG A 489 13.54 23.70 3.88
CA ARG A 489 14.77 24.51 3.90
C ARG A 489 15.89 23.89 3.06
N LYS A 490 15.76 22.62 2.67
CA LYS A 490 16.79 21.81 2.00
C LYS A 490 16.62 21.70 0.49
N ARG A 491 15.37 21.67 0.01
CA ARG A 491 15.02 21.35 -1.39
C ARG A 491 13.76 22.09 -1.84
N THR A 492 13.57 22.18 -3.15
CA THR A 492 12.32 22.66 -3.73
C THR A 492 11.17 21.69 -3.43
N THR A 493 9.99 22.23 -3.10
CA THR A 493 8.77 21.46 -2.78
C THR A 493 7.77 21.44 -3.93
N ALA A 494 6.81 20.52 -3.88
CA ALA A 494 5.78 20.40 -4.90
C ALA A 494 4.92 21.67 -5.03
N LEU A 495 4.66 22.37 -3.91
CA LEU A 495 3.94 23.64 -3.91
C LEU A 495 4.71 24.76 -4.63
N ARG A 496 6.04 24.78 -4.51
CA ARG A 496 6.90 25.73 -5.27
C ARG A 496 6.99 25.37 -6.75
N GLU A 497 7.06 24.07 -7.06
CA GLU A 497 7.07 23.59 -8.45
C GLU A 497 5.77 23.97 -9.16
N ILE A 498 4.60 23.75 -8.55
CA ILE A 498 3.32 24.11 -9.18
C ILE A 498 3.11 25.63 -9.28
N ASP A 499 3.57 26.42 -8.30
CA ASP A 499 3.54 27.89 -8.38
C ASP A 499 4.38 28.40 -9.55
N SER A 500 5.58 27.83 -9.73
CA SER A 500 6.44 28.14 -10.86
C SER A 500 5.83 27.70 -12.20
N ASP A 501 5.20 26.53 -12.25
CA ASP A 501 4.56 26.02 -13.47
C ASP A 501 3.30 26.82 -13.82
N ALA A 502 2.51 27.26 -12.83
CA ALA A 502 1.27 28.01 -13.02
C ALA A 502 1.49 29.32 -13.79
N LYS A 503 2.60 30.03 -13.52
CA LYS A 503 3.00 31.28 -14.21
C LYS A 503 3.30 31.09 -15.70
N ASN A 504 3.50 29.85 -16.13
CA ASN A 504 3.79 29.50 -17.52
C ASN A 504 2.53 28.97 -18.25
N LEU A 505 1.36 29.01 -17.61
CA LEU A 505 0.09 28.59 -18.20
C LEU A 505 -0.66 29.74 -18.86
N PRO A 506 -1.60 29.46 -19.77
CA PRO A 506 -2.57 30.46 -20.21
C PRO A 506 -3.28 31.12 -19.03
N VAL A 507 -3.57 32.42 -19.16
CA VAL A 507 -4.12 33.29 -18.10
C VAL A 507 -5.30 32.67 -17.34
N VAL A 508 -6.21 31.97 -18.03
CA VAL A 508 -7.38 31.33 -17.40
C VAL A 508 -6.97 30.22 -16.41
N HIS A 509 -5.94 29.44 -16.73
CA HIS A 509 -5.44 28.35 -15.88
C HIS A 509 -4.54 28.87 -14.77
N GLU A 510 -3.73 29.88 -15.06
CA GLU A 510 -2.97 30.60 -14.04
C GLU A 510 -3.91 31.20 -12.99
N MET A 511 -4.97 31.90 -13.43
CA MET A 511 -5.97 32.51 -12.54
C MET A 511 -6.65 31.48 -11.63
N ALA A 512 -6.90 30.26 -12.14
CA ALA A 512 -7.50 29.18 -11.35
C ALA A 512 -6.55 28.57 -10.30
N LEU A 513 -5.23 28.63 -10.51
CA LEU A 513 -4.22 28.08 -9.59
C LEU A 513 -3.59 29.11 -8.66
N ALA A 514 -3.51 30.37 -9.08
CA ALA A 514 -2.72 31.40 -8.41
C ALA A 514 -3.09 31.53 -6.93
N ALA A 515 -4.38 31.66 -6.61
CA ALA A 515 -4.85 31.82 -5.24
C ALA A 515 -4.69 30.51 -4.40
N PRO A 516 -5.20 29.34 -4.83
CA PRO A 516 -5.07 28.11 -4.02
C PRO A 516 -3.62 27.68 -3.77
N VAL A 517 -2.76 27.78 -4.80
CA VAL A 517 -1.33 27.44 -4.66
C VAL A 517 -0.62 28.42 -3.73
N SER A 518 -0.82 29.73 -3.92
CA SER A 518 -0.17 30.75 -3.10
C SER A 518 -0.57 30.62 -1.64
N HIS A 519 -1.84 30.34 -1.37
CA HIS A 519 -2.34 30.14 -0.01
C HIS A 519 -1.70 28.93 0.67
N ALA A 520 -1.78 27.76 0.04
CA ALA A 520 -1.20 26.54 0.58
C ALA A 520 0.31 26.68 0.80
N ARG A 521 1.02 27.32 -0.14
CA ARG A 521 2.46 27.57 -0.04
C ARG A 521 2.79 28.51 1.12
N LEU A 522 2.10 29.65 1.20
CA LEU A 522 2.36 30.66 2.23
C LEU A 522 2.11 30.09 3.62
N MET A 523 0.96 29.42 3.83
CA MET A 523 0.64 28.82 5.12
C MET A 523 1.66 27.76 5.53
N ALA A 524 2.12 26.91 4.61
CA ALA A 524 3.10 25.87 4.91
C ALA A 524 4.48 26.45 5.21
N GLU A 525 4.91 27.47 4.46
CA GLU A 525 6.18 28.16 4.69
C GLU A 525 6.17 28.95 6.00
N MET A 526 5.09 29.69 6.29
CA MET A 526 4.95 30.43 7.55
C MET A 526 4.94 29.49 8.74
N LEU A 527 4.18 28.39 8.69
CA LEU A 527 4.21 27.39 9.76
C LEU A 527 5.61 26.83 9.99
N LEU A 528 6.34 26.45 8.92
CA LEU A 528 7.71 25.97 9.06
C LEU A 528 8.63 27.04 9.69
N LEU A 529 8.51 28.29 9.26
CA LEU A 529 9.31 29.40 9.81
C LEU A 529 8.97 29.68 11.27
N TRP A 530 7.70 29.67 11.66
CA TRP A 530 7.26 29.85 13.05
C TRP A 530 7.83 28.77 13.97
N LEU A 531 7.87 27.52 13.52
CA LEU A 531 8.46 26.41 14.27
C LEU A 531 10.00 26.54 14.36
N CYS A 532 10.65 27.08 13.35
CA CYS A 532 12.11 27.28 13.34
C CYS A 532 12.56 28.55 14.10
N SER A 533 11.78 29.62 14.10
CA SER A 533 12.19 30.97 14.55
C SER A 533 12.35 31.12 16.05
N GLY A 534 11.97 30.11 16.84
CA GLY A 534 11.96 30.23 18.30
C GLY A 534 10.82 31.12 18.82
N SER A 535 9.81 31.43 17.99
CA SER A 535 8.58 32.15 18.32
C SER A 535 7.74 31.53 19.46
N GLY A 536 8.19 30.41 20.02
CA GLY A 536 7.51 29.64 21.04
C GLY A 536 6.29 28.86 20.51
N LEU A 537 6.08 28.79 19.18
CA LEU A 537 5.08 27.90 18.58
C LEU A 537 5.65 26.48 18.52
N LYS A 538 4.86 25.52 18.98
CA LYS A 538 5.20 24.09 19.02
C LYS A 538 4.07 23.30 18.38
N LEU A 539 4.38 22.50 17.36
CA LEU A 539 3.43 21.60 16.70
C LEU A 539 2.89 20.55 17.69
N ASN A 540 3.77 20.02 18.53
CA ASN A 540 3.45 19.06 19.59
C ASN A 540 4.08 19.54 20.90
N PRO A 541 3.40 20.41 21.67
CA PRO A 541 3.88 20.80 23.00
C PRO A 541 3.82 19.58 23.94
N GLY A 542 4.92 19.33 24.67
CA GLY A 542 4.97 18.30 25.71
C GLY A 542 4.40 18.79 27.06
N ASN A 543 3.99 17.85 27.92
CA ASN A 543 3.72 18.12 29.34
C ASN A 543 5.02 18.06 30.15
N GLU A 544 5.29 19.09 30.96
CA GLU A 544 6.49 19.16 31.82
C GLU A 544 6.50 18.05 32.90
N ALA A 545 5.33 17.57 33.34
CA ALA A 545 5.20 16.55 34.38
C ALA A 545 5.70 15.14 33.97
N ASP A 546 5.76 14.84 32.67
CA ASP A 546 6.03 13.49 32.16
C ASP A 546 7.50 13.24 31.77
N SER A 547 8.41 14.23 31.88
CA SER A 547 9.83 13.99 31.58
C SER A 547 10.78 15.08 32.12
N PRO A 548 11.79 14.73 32.94
CA PRO A 548 12.77 15.69 33.47
C PRO A 548 13.75 16.27 32.41
N ASP A 549 13.75 15.78 31.17
CA ASP A 549 14.68 16.19 30.11
C ASP A 549 14.11 17.25 29.12
N GLY A 550 12.87 17.71 29.30
CA GLY A 550 12.27 18.97 28.81
C GLY A 550 12.28 19.36 27.31
N ALA A 551 13.35 19.11 26.55
CA ALA A 551 13.60 19.75 25.25
C ALA A 551 13.35 18.86 24.02
N SER A 552 13.24 17.53 24.18
CA SER A 552 13.30 16.58 23.05
C SER A 552 11.96 16.26 22.38
N ARG A 553 10.83 16.77 22.87
CA ARG A 553 9.48 16.43 22.34
C ARG A 553 8.85 17.50 21.45
N ASP A 554 9.26 18.76 21.61
CA ASP A 554 8.65 19.87 20.89
C ASP A 554 8.80 19.67 19.37
N ASN A 555 7.66 19.56 18.67
CA ASN A 555 7.56 19.36 17.21
C ASN A 555 7.82 17.94 16.68
N THR A 556 8.18 16.98 17.53
CA THR A 556 8.32 15.57 17.12
C THR A 556 6.96 14.88 16.99
N GLY A 557 6.86 13.82 16.19
CA GLY A 557 5.60 13.09 15.99
C GLY A 557 4.62 13.72 14.99
N TRP A 558 3.55 13.00 14.71
CA TRP A 558 2.51 13.39 13.76
C TRP A 558 1.39 14.17 14.46
N ARG A 559 0.83 15.19 13.81
CA ARG A 559 -0.19 16.07 14.37
C ARG A 559 -1.37 16.25 13.42
N LEU A 560 -2.58 15.93 13.90
CA LEU A 560 -3.83 16.29 13.22
C LEU A 560 -4.32 17.66 13.70
N ALA A 561 -5.13 18.33 12.88
CA ALA A 561 -5.79 19.57 13.29
C ALA A 561 -6.60 19.37 14.58
N ARG A 562 -7.37 18.28 14.67
CA ARG A 562 -8.29 17.99 15.78
C ARG A 562 -7.75 17.05 16.87
N SER A 563 -6.50 16.58 16.80
CA SER A 563 -6.03 15.50 17.72
C SER A 563 -5.83 15.93 19.18
N ARG A 564 -5.87 17.22 19.49
CA ARG A 564 -5.75 17.74 20.87
C ARG A 564 -6.96 18.58 21.28
N ASP A 565 -8.10 18.42 20.61
CA ASP A 565 -9.32 19.15 20.96
C ASP A 565 -9.71 18.89 22.43
N ARG A 566 -9.59 17.64 22.90
CA ARG A 566 -9.83 17.31 24.32
C ARG A 566 -8.91 18.06 25.28
N GLU A 567 -7.65 18.30 24.92
CA GLU A 567 -6.71 19.05 25.78
C GLU A 567 -7.03 20.54 25.79
N ILE A 568 -7.43 21.10 24.64
CA ILE A 568 -7.95 22.47 24.57
C ILE A 568 -9.16 22.60 25.49
N LEU A 569 -10.12 21.68 25.41
CA LEU A 569 -11.31 21.69 26.26
C LEU A 569 -10.99 21.49 27.74
N GLN A 570 -10.01 20.64 28.08
CA GLN A 570 -9.56 20.47 29.47
C GLN A 570 -8.93 21.72 30.07
N LEU A 571 -8.23 22.51 29.25
CA LEU A 571 -7.64 23.77 29.67
C LEU A 571 -8.68 24.89 29.77
N LEU A 572 -9.68 24.92 28.87
CA LEU A 572 -10.74 25.94 28.87
C LEU A 572 -11.84 25.66 29.90
N PHE A 573 -12.23 24.40 30.08
CA PHE A 573 -13.39 23.97 30.87
C PHE A 573 -13.07 22.71 31.71
N PRO A 574 -12.15 22.80 32.69
CA PRO A 574 -11.70 21.64 33.47
C PRO A 574 -12.84 20.92 34.19
N ASP A 575 -13.80 21.66 34.75
CA ASP A 575 -14.92 21.09 35.51
C ASP A 575 -15.89 20.28 34.63
N GLN A 576 -16.09 20.73 33.38
CA GLN A 576 -17.00 20.08 32.42
C GLN A 576 -16.35 18.91 31.68
N THR A 577 -15.03 18.78 31.79
CA THR A 577 -14.22 17.76 31.09
C THR A 577 -13.54 16.78 32.05
N ALA A 578 -13.88 16.85 33.34
CA ALA A 578 -13.40 15.95 34.39
C ALA A 578 -13.92 14.51 34.21
N ALA A 579 -15.07 14.33 33.55
CA ALA A 579 -15.61 13.02 33.20
C ALA A 579 -14.82 12.36 32.05
N GLU A 580 -14.93 11.02 31.95
CA GLU A 580 -14.27 10.27 30.86
C GLU A 580 -14.84 10.67 29.49
N ASP A 581 -16.14 11.00 29.43
CA ASP A 581 -16.84 11.53 28.26
C ASP A 581 -16.99 13.05 28.33
N VAL A 582 -16.51 13.73 27.28
CA VAL A 582 -16.63 15.19 27.12
C VAL A 582 -17.90 15.50 26.31
N PRO A 583 -18.75 16.45 26.75
CA PRO A 583 -19.98 16.82 26.04
C PRO A 583 -19.74 17.14 24.55
N PRO A 584 -20.52 16.57 23.60
CA PRO A 584 -20.38 16.84 22.16
C PRO A 584 -20.47 18.32 21.78
N GLU A 585 -21.26 19.10 22.54
CA GLU A 585 -21.50 20.52 22.34
C GLU A 585 -20.19 21.32 22.49
N LEU A 586 -19.28 20.90 23.39
CA LEU A 586 -17.97 21.54 23.56
C LEU A 586 -17.05 21.32 22.34
N PHE A 587 -17.16 20.18 21.66
CA PHE A 587 -16.42 19.97 20.40
C PHE A 587 -16.99 20.81 19.26
N ALA A 588 -18.31 20.99 19.22
CA ALA A 588 -18.97 21.88 18.24
C ALA A 588 -18.53 23.34 18.45
N PHE A 589 -18.49 23.79 19.71
CA PHE A 589 -17.96 25.11 20.09
C PHE A 589 -16.53 25.35 19.54
N LEU A 590 -15.63 24.37 19.64
CA LEU A 590 -14.28 24.52 19.07
C LEU A 590 -14.27 24.68 17.55
N ASP A 591 -15.27 24.15 16.83
CA ASP A 591 -15.38 24.33 15.39
C ASP A 591 -15.92 25.73 15.03
N GLU A 592 -16.79 26.28 15.88
CA GLU A 592 -17.43 27.59 15.75
C GLU A 592 -16.46 28.76 15.98
N ILE A 593 -15.64 28.73 17.03
CA ILE A 593 -14.70 29.82 17.37
C ILE A 593 -13.54 30.01 16.37
N MET A 594 -13.49 29.20 15.34
CA MET A 594 -12.42 29.21 14.34
C MET A 594 -12.85 30.03 13.11
N PRO A 595 -11.92 30.44 12.22
CA PRO A 595 -12.24 31.35 11.13
C PRO A 595 -13.42 30.90 10.25
N VAL A 596 -14.42 31.78 10.10
CA VAL A 596 -15.66 31.56 9.31
C VAL A 596 -15.33 31.51 7.82
N ARG A 597 -16.06 30.67 7.08
CA ARG A 597 -15.88 30.50 5.63
C ARG A 597 -17.09 31.00 4.87
N TRP A 598 -16.84 31.76 3.81
CA TRP A 598 -17.89 32.35 2.96
C TRP A 598 -18.79 31.33 2.23
N TYR A 599 -18.35 30.07 2.10
CA TYR A 599 -19.07 28.99 1.40
C TYR A 599 -19.44 27.80 2.30
N ALA A 600 -19.28 27.91 3.63
CA ALA A 600 -19.84 26.89 4.51
C ALA A 600 -21.37 27.00 4.50
N ALA A 601 -22.07 25.86 4.46
CA ALA A 601 -23.50 25.84 4.72
C ALA A 601 -23.75 26.52 6.07
N GLU A 602 -24.78 27.37 6.14
CA GLU A 602 -25.18 28.01 7.39
C GLU A 602 -25.32 26.93 8.48
N PRO A 603 -24.79 27.16 9.70
CA PRO A 603 -24.97 26.22 10.79
C PRO A 603 -26.47 25.97 11.00
N ASP A 604 -26.87 24.70 11.12
CA ASP A 604 -28.28 24.30 11.26
C ASP A 604 -28.94 24.90 12.51
N GLU A 605 -28.17 25.36 13.51
CA GLU A 605 -28.63 26.04 14.73
C GLU A 605 -27.58 27.07 15.22
N GLU A 606 -28.00 28.27 15.67
CA GLU A 606 -27.14 29.20 16.42
C GLU A 606 -26.79 28.55 17.78
N ALA A 607 -25.57 28.06 17.92
CA ALA A 607 -25.12 27.49 19.18
C ALA A 607 -24.96 28.61 20.23
N GLN A 608 -25.49 28.40 21.43
CA GLN A 608 -25.23 29.30 22.54
C GLN A 608 -23.76 29.15 22.97
N LEU A 609 -22.95 30.15 22.67
CA LEU A 609 -21.55 30.20 23.08
C LEU A 609 -21.45 30.21 24.62
N PRO A 610 -20.52 29.43 25.22
CA PRO A 610 -20.28 29.43 26.66
C PRO A 610 -19.94 30.82 27.20
N GLU A 611 -20.37 31.17 28.42
CA GLU A 611 -19.93 32.42 29.07
C GLU A 611 -18.47 32.32 29.54
N GLY A 612 -17.76 33.45 29.62
CA GLY A 612 -16.43 33.53 30.29
C GLY A 612 -15.26 34.06 29.45
N ALA A 613 -15.45 34.34 28.15
CA ALA A 613 -14.50 35.07 27.32
C ALA A 613 -15.21 35.77 26.16
N ASP A 614 -14.54 36.75 25.53
CA ASP A 614 -14.99 37.36 24.27
C ASP A 614 -14.56 36.47 23.10
N TRP A 615 -15.44 35.51 22.75
CA TRP A 615 -15.20 34.50 21.72
C TRP A 615 -15.20 35.09 20.30
N ASP A 616 -15.97 36.15 20.06
CA ASP A 616 -16.01 36.85 18.77
C ASP A 616 -14.67 37.57 18.50
N ALA A 617 -14.10 38.22 19.53
CA ALA A 617 -12.76 38.80 19.44
C ALA A 617 -11.69 37.72 19.25
N LEU A 618 -11.84 36.55 19.87
CA LEU A 618 -10.92 35.42 19.70
C LEU A 618 -10.99 34.84 18.28
N GLN A 619 -12.20 34.63 17.75
CA GLN A 619 -12.41 34.19 16.36
C GLN A 619 -11.84 35.23 15.37
N THR A 620 -11.99 36.52 15.66
CA THR A 620 -11.39 37.61 14.87
C THR A 620 -9.87 37.53 14.87
N ALA A 621 -9.24 37.32 16.03
CA ALA A 621 -7.79 37.16 16.13
C ALA A 621 -7.29 35.94 15.34
N LEU A 622 -7.97 34.80 15.45
CA LEU A 622 -7.66 33.60 14.67
C LEU A 622 -7.86 33.81 13.16
N THR A 623 -8.86 34.60 12.77
CA THR A 623 -9.12 34.94 11.37
C THR A 623 -7.99 35.79 10.80
N ILE A 624 -7.49 36.77 11.56
CA ILE A 624 -6.33 37.60 11.19
C ILE A 624 -5.09 36.75 10.95
N LEU A 625 -4.84 35.74 11.80
CA LEU A 625 -3.69 34.84 11.66
C LEU A 625 -3.66 34.11 10.30
N THR A 626 -4.84 33.72 9.79
CA THR A 626 -4.98 33.01 8.50
C THR A 626 -5.25 33.93 7.31
N ALA A 627 -5.48 35.23 7.55
CA ALA A 627 -5.80 36.19 6.50
C ALA A 627 -4.56 36.51 5.65
N GLN A 628 -4.67 36.30 4.33
CA GLN A 628 -3.59 36.54 3.37
C GLN A 628 -3.24 38.04 3.24
N ARG A 629 -2.31 38.54 4.06
CA ARG A 629 -1.87 39.96 4.01
C ARG A 629 -0.35 40.17 3.88
N GLY A 630 0.42 39.11 3.70
CA GLY A 630 1.89 39.22 3.57
C GLY A 630 2.58 39.77 4.83
N GLN A 631 1.91 39.71 5.98
CA GLN A 631 2.40 40.11 7.29
C GLN A 631 2.37 38.91 8.23
N ASP A 632 3.34 38.82 9.13
CA ASP A 632 3.37 37.81 10.19
C ASP A 632 2.61 38.35 11.41
N HIS A 633 1.42 37.80 11.67
CA HIS A 633 0.56 38.19 12.79
C HIS A 633 0.62 37.21 13.96
N LEU A 634 1.56 36.25 13.98
CA LEU A 634 1.61 35.23 15.04
C LEU A 634 1.74 35.84 16.43
N THR A 635 2.70 36.77 16.61
CA THR A 635 2.95 37.41 17.92
C THR A 635 1.74 38.22 18.37
N ASP A 636 1.22 39.10 17.51
CA ASP A 636 0.05 39.94 17.80
C ASP A 636 -1.18 39.10 18.18
N THR A 637 -1.44 38.02 17.42
CA THR A 637 -2.55 37.10 17.68
C THR A 637 -2.40 36.43 19.04
N ARG A 638 -1.19 35.95 19.37
CA ARG A 638 -0.95 35.28 20.65
C ARG A 638 -1.12 36.22 21.85
N ASP A 639 -0.64 37.45 21.75
CA ASP A 639 -0.75 38.43 22.82
C ASP A 639 -2.21 38.91 23.01
N ALA A 640 -2.95 39.06 21.91
CA ALA A 640 -4.40 39.29 21.96
C ALA A 640 -5.12 38.12 22.65
N MET A 641 -4.88 36.89 22.23
CA MET A 641 -5.53 35.71 22.82
C MET A 641 -5.19 35.51 24.31
N ARG A 642 -3.95 35.78 24.74
CA ARG A 642 -3.56 35.77 26.16
C ARG A 642 -4.30 36.82 26.97
N THR A 643 -4.64 37.94 26.37
CA THR A 643 -5.44 38.98 27.04
C THR A 643 -6.89 38.51 27.17
N LEU A 644 -7.46 37.98 26.09
CA LEU A 644 -8.85 37.51 26.04
C LEU A 644 -9.13 36.30 26.94
N LEU A 645 -8.16 35.38 27.07
CA LEU A 645 -8.30 34.15 27.86
C LEU A 645 -7.83 34.29 29.32
N ARG A 646 -7.48 35.49 29.80
CA ARG A 646 -6.87 35.68 31.14
C ARG A 646 -7.82 35.36 32.28
N GLU A 647 -9.09 35.71 32.14
CA GLU A 647 -10.10 35.46 33.18
C GLU A 647 -10.48 33.98 33.23
N LEU A 648 -10.54 33.33 32.07
CA LEU A 648 -10.91 31.92 31.94
C LEU A 648 -9.77 30.96 32.31
N VAL A 649 -8.53 31.28 31.94
CA VAL A 649 -7.33 30.48 32.23
C VAL A 649 -6.28 31.37 32.91
N PRO A 650 -6.34 31.53 34.25
CA PRO A 650 -5.47 32.45 34.99
C PRO A 650 -4.00 32.01 35.06
N ASP A 651 -3.75 30.70 35.01
CA ASP A 651 -2.39 30.15 35.04
C ASP A 651 -1.66 30.46 33.72
N ALA A 652 -0.55 31.20 33.82
CA ALA A 652 0.18 31.68 32.65
C ALA A 652 0.76 30.55 31.78
N HIS A 653 1.10 29.40 32.38
CA HIS A 653 1.63 28.25 31.66
C HIS A 653 0.53 27.52 30.88
N GLN A 654 -0.61 27.24 31.53
CA GLN A 654 -1.81 26.68 30.90
C GLN A 654 -2.36 27.61 29.81
N GLN A 655 -2.35 28.92 30.05
CA GLN A 655 -2.73 29.93 29.06
C GLN A 655 -1.81 29.88 27.82
N ALA A 656 -0.49 29.81 28.02
CA ALA A 656 0.43 29.67 26.90
C ALA A 656 0.21 28.37 26.11
N ALA A 657 -0.11 27.27 26.81
CA ALA A 657 -0.41 25.99 26.21
C ALA A 657 -1.70 26.02 25.36
N VAL A 658 -2.81 26.54 25.90
CA VAL A 658 -4.09 26.61 25.16
C VAL A 658 -3.98 27.52 23.94
N VAL A 659 -3.28 28.66 24.05
CA VAL A 659 -3.02 29.57 22.92
C VAL A 659 -2.20 28.85 21.84
N ASN A 660 -1.13 28.13 22.22
CA ASN A 660 -0.35 27.35 21.26
C ASN A 660 -1.21 26.29 20.54
N LEU A 661 -2.07 25.58 21.28
CA LEU A 661 -2.95 24.55 20.72
C LEU A 661 -4.01 25.13 19.77
N LEU A 662 -4.66 26.25 20.13
CA LEU A 662 -5.65 26.93 19.29
C LEU A 662 -5.03 27.49 18.01
N VAL A 663 -3.86 28.15 18.11
CA VAL A 663 -3.11 28.66 16.96
C VAL A 663 -2.72 27.51 16.02
N THR A 664 -2.16 26.42 16.56
CA THR A 664 -1.78 25.25 15.77
C THR A 664 -2.99 24.61 15.10
N ARG A 665 -4.10 24.42 15.84
CA ARG A 665 -5.36 23.88 15.30
C ARG A 665 -5.87 24.72 14.13
N THR A 666 -5.87 26.05 14.28
CA THR A 666 -6.34 27.00 13.26
C THR A 666 -5.52 26.90 11.98
N VAL A 667 -4.19 26.95 12.11
CA VAL A 667 -3.26 26.90 10.96
C VAL A 667 -3.36 25.57 10.22
N LEU A 668 -3.44 24.44 10.95
CA LEU A 668 -3.56 23.12 10.33
C LEU A 668 -4.91 22.93 9.63
N ARG A 669 -6.00 23.40 10.23
CA ARG A 669 -7.34 23.37 9.60
C ARG A 669 -7.38 24.18 8.31
N GLU A 670 -6.68 25.31 8.29
CA GLU A 670 -6.59 26.14 7.11
C GLU A 670 -5.73 25.51 6.02
N LEU A 671 -4.61 24.87 6.40
CA LEU A 671 -3.81 24.07 5.48
C LEU A 671 -4.59 22.90 4.88
N ASP A 672 -5.39 22.18 5.66
CA ASP A 672 -6.23 21.07 5.16
C ASP A 672 -7.08 21.55 3.98
N SER A 673 -7.65 22.74 4.14
CA SER A 673 -8.62 23.28 3.19
C SER A 673 -7.97 23.91 1.97
N ALA A 674 -6.85 24.61 2.16
CA ALA A 674 -6.04 25.11 1.06
C ALA A 674 -5.55 23.95 0.16
N LEU A 675 -5.17 22.81 0.76
CA LEU A 675 -4.77 21.61 0.02
C LEU A 675 -5.95 20.93 -0.69
N ASP A 676 -7.13 20.89 -0.05
CA ASP A 676 -8.34 20.36 -0.69
C ASP A 676 -8.78 21.19 -1.90
N GLU A 677 -8.77 22.52 -1.79
CA GLU A 677 -9.07 23.42 -2.91
C GLU A 677 -8.03 23.28 -4.03
N LEU A 678 -6.73 23.24 -3.67
CA LEU A 678 -5.66 22.98 -4.63
C LEU A 678 -5.84 21.64 -5.35
N ARG A 679 -6.24 20.59 -4.63
CA ARG A 679 -6.53 19.28 -5.22
C ARG A 679 -7.67 19.36 -6.23
N MET A 680 -8.75 20.05 -5.89
CA MET A 680 -9.89 20.24 -6.80
C MET A 680 -9.49 20.98 -8.07
N GLN A 681 -8.71 22.07 -7.97
CA GLN A 681 -8.22 22.79 -9.13
C GLN A 681 -7.19 22.00 -9.95
N ALA A 682 -6.27 21.29 -9.30
CA ALA A 682 -5.31 20.43 -9.98
C ALA A 682 -6.01 19.35 -10.82
N GLN A 683 -7.17 18.82 -10.37
CA GLN A 683 -7.96 17.86 -11.14
C GLN A 683 -8.49 18.44 -12.45
N THR A 684 -8.91 19.71 -12.46
CA THR A 684 -9.40 20.36 -13.70
C THR A 684 -8.29 20.51 -14.73
N LEU A 685 -7.04 20.66 -14.30
CA LEU A 685 -5.87 20.87 -15.15
C LEU A 685 -5.12 19.58 -15.52
N ARG A 686 -5.63 18.41 -15.13
CA ARG A 686 -5.01 17.10 -15.42
C ARG A 686 -4.72 16.88 -16.91
N TYR A 687 -5.44 17.55 -17.80
CA TYR A 687 -5.25 17.40 -19.24
C TYR A 687 -4.00 18.11 -19.79
N LEU A 688 -3.48 19.12 -19.07
CA LEU A 688 -2.26 19.86 -19.43
C LEU A 688 -0.98 19.08 -19.11
N ASP A 689 -1.10 18.04 -18.26
CA ASP A 689 -0.05 17.06 -18.00
C ASP A 689 1.29 17.64 -17.50
N LEU A 690 1.20 18.73 -16.74
CA LEU A 690 2.33 19.34 -16.05
C LEU A 690 2.92 18.36 -15.04
N GLY A 691 4.25 18.29 -14.97
CA GLY A 691 4.94 17.41 -14.03
C GLY A 691 4.56 17.68 -12.58
N SER A 692 4.42 18.95 -12.19
CA SER A 692 3.99 19.38 -10.86
C SER A 692 2.55 18.99 -10.53
N VAL A 693 1.60 19.23 -11.44
CA VAL A 693 0.19 18.80 -11.29
C VAL A 693 0.10 17.28 -11.21
N ARG A 694 0.87 16.56 -12.06
CA ARG A 694 0.92 15.10 -12.01
C ARG A 694 1.45 14.62 -10.67
N LYS A 695 2.55 15.19 -10.17
CA LYS A 695 3.14 14.85 -8.86
C LYS A 695 2.15 15.09 -7.71
N ILE A 696 1.44 16.22 -7.72
CA ILE A 696 0.39 16.56 -6.74
C ILE A 696 -0.78 15.56 -6.83
N LEU A 697 -1.30 15.32 -8.03
CA LEU A 697 -2.40 14.38 -8.25
C LEU A 697 -2.03 12.92 -8.00
N GLU A 698 -0.79 12.50 -8.30
CA GLU A 698 -0.29 11.15 -8.04
C GLU A 698 -0.09 10.93 -6.55
N THR A 699 0.47 11.91 -5.84
CA THR A 699 0.63 11.86 -4.38
C THR A 699 -0.73 11.81 -3.69
N MET A 700 -1.74 12.49 -4.24
CA MET A 700 -3.10 12.50 -3.68
C MET A 700 -4.05 11.49 -4.32
N ARG A 701 -3.56 10.57 -5.17
CA ARG A 701 -4.41 9.62 -5.89
C ARG A 701 -4.93 8.54 -4.94
N SER A 702 -6.22 8.21 -5.05
CA SER A 702 -6.76 7.01 -4.40
C SER A 702 -6.20 5.75 -5.07
N SER A 703 -5.55 4.89 -4.29
CA SER A 703 -5.14 3.56 -4.75
C SER A 703 -6.34 2.69 -5.11
N THR A 704 -6.09 1.56 -5.78
CA THR A 704 -7.14 0.57 -6.05
C THR A 704 -7.80 0.11 -4.75
N VAL A 705 -7.00 -0.09 -3.70
CA VAL A 705 -7.49 -0.44 -2.36
C VAL A 705 -8.44 0.64 -1.83
N ALA A 706 -8.01 1.90 -1.79
CA ALA A 706 -8.84 3.02 -1.34
C ALA A 706 -10.05 3.29 -2.25
N THR A 707 -10.07 2.79 -3.49
CA THR A 707 -11.24 2.89 -4.37
C THR A 707 -12.30 1.82 -4.02
N LEU A 708 -11.85 0.60 -3.70
CA LEU A 708 -12.73 -0.53 -3.37
C LEU A 708 -13.18 -0.49 -1.90
N TYR A 709 -12.31 -0.07 -1.00
CA TYR A 709 -12.55 0.05 0.43
C TYR A 709 -12.15 1.45 0.90
N PRO A 710 -12.91 2.50 0.55
CA PRO A 710 -12.52 3.90 0.80
C PRO A 710 -12.34 4.25 2.27
N LEU A 711 -12.94 3.46 3.16
CA LEU A 711 -12.89 3.67 4.60
C LEU A 711 -12.05 2.57 5.26
N ALA A 712 -11.02 3.01 5.96
CA ALA A 712 -10.29 2.22 6.94
C ALA A 712 -11.25 1.72 8.05
N MET A 713 -10.78 0.86 8.94
CA MET A 713 -11.55 0.47 10.14
C MET A 713 -11.93 1.67 11.01
N LEU A 714 -11.21 2.79 10.91
CA LEU A 714 -11.56 4.08 11.52
C LEU A 714 -12.88 4.69 11.02
N GLY A 715 -13.39 4.29 9.85
CA GLY A 715 -14.57 4.88 9.22
C GLY A 715 -14.30 6.20 8.45
N ARG A 716 -13.06 6.68 8.41
CA ARG A 716 -12.64 7.85 7.59
C ARG A 716 -11.15 7.82 7.25
N SER A 717 -10.78 8.55 6.20
CA SER A 717 -9.37 8.85 5.91
C SER A 717 -8.81 9.84 6.93
N ILE A 718 -7.51 9.71 7.21
CA ILE A 718 -6.80 10.54 8.19
C ILE A 718 -5.74 11.33 7.47
N HIS A 719 -5.63 12.61 7.81
CA HIS A 719 -4.65 13.53 7.26
C HIS A 719 -4.04 14.37 8.38
N GLY A 720 -2.72 14.55 8.32
CA GLY A 720 -2.02 15.32 9.35
C GLY A 720 -0.61 15.70 8.92
N TYR A 721 0.08 16.37 9.82
CA TYR A 721 1.32 17.07 9.54
C TYR A 721 2.46 16.59 10.43
N GLN A 722 3.66 16.50 9.87
CA GLN A 722 4.88 16.18 10.61
C GLN A 722 5.97 17.16 10.23
N VAL A 723 6.83 17.49 11.19
CA VAL A 723 8.03 18.30 10.93
C VAL A 723 9.27 17.44 11.16
N LYS A 724 10.23 17.54 10.24
CA LYS A 724 11.53 16.83 10.29
C LYS A 724 12.67 17.82 10.19
N GLY A 725 13.88 17.40 10.58
CA GLY A 725 15.10 18.20 10.43
C GLY A 725 15.25 19.35 11.44
N MET A 726 14.54 19.28 12.58
CA MET A 726 14.58 20.32 13.62
C MET A 726 15.95 20.43 14.30
N ASP A 727 16.74 19.35 14.34
CA ASP A 727 18.11 19.36 14.88
C ASP A 727 19.02 20.35 14.14
N LYS A 728 18.81 20.50 12.83
CA LYS A 728 19.50 21.47 11.95
C LYS A 728 18.46 22.35 11.24
N LYS A 729 17.62 23.00 12.03
CA LYS A 729 16.43 23.72 11.58
C LYS A 729 16.65 24.70 10.42
N GLU A 730 17.84 25.30 10.34
CA GLU A 730 18.15 26.27 9.28
C GLU A 730 18.39 25.63 7.90
N GLN A 731 18.90 24.40 7.86
CA GLN A 731 19.35 23.72 6.64
C GLN A 731 18.46 22.54 6.25
N GLU A 732 17.87 21.85 7.23
CA GLU A 732 17.23 20.54 7.02
C GLU A 732 15.75 20.52 7.38
N ALA A 733 15.18 21.61 7.94
CA ALA A 733 13.79 21.60 8.38
C ALA A 733 12.81 21.45 7.22
N GLU A 734 11.84 20.55 7.38
CA GLU A 734 10.76 20.31 6.42
C GLU A 734 9.44 20.08 7.13
N ILE A 735 8.35 20.55 6.54
CA ILE A 735 6.99 20.19 6.93
C ILE A 735 6.38 19.27 5.87
N LEU A 736 5.87 18.15 6.33
CA LEU A 736 5.29 17.09 5.52
C LEU A 736 3.79 17.00 5.82
N SER A 737 3.00 16.95 4.77
CA SER A 737 1.63 16.47 4.81
C SER A 737 1.65 14.96 4.60
N ARG A 738 0.93 14.23 5.45
CA ARG A 738 0.77 12.78 5.36
C ARG A 738 -0.69 12.44 5.49
N SER A 739 -1.14 11.51 4.66
CA SER A 739 -2.48 10.97 4.81
C SER A 739 -2.49 9.47 4.58
N PHE A 740 -3.50 8.82 5.14
CA PHE A 740 -3.83 7.46 4.79
C PHE A 740 -5.34 7.25 4.73
N GLY A 741 -5.76 6.33 3.88
CA GLY A 741 -7.13 5.93 3.70
C GLY A 741 -7.17 4.65 2.90
N GLY A 742 -8.28 3.91 2.97
CA GLY A 742 -8.29 2.53 2.49
C GLY A 742 -8.34 1.52 3.63
N ASP A 743 -8.78 0.30 3.33
CA ASP A 743 -8.60 -0.86 4.20
C ASP A 743 -7.82 -1.98 3.48
N PRO A 744 -6.48 -2.00 3.62
CA PRO A 744 -5.65 -3.00 2.98
C PRO A 744 -5.83 -4.41 3.57
N HIS A 745 -6.20 -4.55 4.84
CA HIS A 745 -6.37 -5.86 5.50
C HIS A 745 -7.63 -6.56 5.02
N THR A 746 -8.75 -5.83 4.97
CA THR A 746 -9.98 -6.35 4.34
C THR A 746 -9.74 -6.60 2.85
N PHE A 747 -9.06 -5.70 2.15
CA PHE A 747 -8.76 -5.89 0.73
C PHE A 747 -8.02 -7.21 0.44
N VAL A 748 -6.98 -7.52 1.23
CA VAL A 748 -6.16 -8.74 1.07
C VAL A 748 -6.93 -10.00 1.49
N SER A 749 -7.60 -9.98 2.63
CA SER A 749 -8.39 -11.13 3.12
C SER A 749 -9.54 -11.49 2.16
N GLU A 750 -10.20 -10.48 1.57
CA GLU A 750 -11.34 -10.64 0.65
C GLU A 750 -10.94 -10.70 -0.82
N LEU A 751 -9.65 -10.92 -1.16
CA LEU A 751 -9.17 -10.90 -2.55
C LEU A 751 -10.01 -11.76 -3.51
N GLY A 752 -10.43 -12.95 -3.06
CA GLY A 752 -11.27 -13.88 -3.81
C GLY A 752 -12.78 -13.69 -3.62
N GLY A 753 -13.18 -12.93 -2.61
CA GLY A 753 -14.55 -12.71 -2.15
C GLY A 753 -15.07 -11.36 -2.60
N LEU A 754 -15.30 -10.45 -1.64
CA LEU A 754 -15.86 -9.12 -1.93
C LEU A 754 -14.95 -8.30 -2.84
N THR A 755 -13.62 -8.39 -2.72
CA THR A 755 -12.71 -7.65 -3.61
C THR A 755 -12.86 -8.12 -5.05
N ALA A 756 -13.00 -9.44 -5.27
CA ALA A 756 -13.24 -10.00 -6.60
C ALA A 756 -14.62 -9.63 -7.14
N LEU A 757 -15.65 -9.64 -6.28
CA LEU A 757 -16.98 -9.19 -6.65
C LEU A 757 -16.99 -7.71 -7.04
N LEU A 758 -16.48 -6.80 -6.21
CA LEU A 758 -16.46 -5.36 -6.51
C LEU A 758 -15.73 -5.08 -7.84
N THR A 759 -14.60 -5.76 -8.06
CA THR A 759 -13.73 -5.53 -9.20
C THR A 759 -14.23 -6.20 -10.50
N ALA A 760 -14.47 -7.51 -10.47
CA ALA A 760 -14.77 -8.33 -11.64
C ALA A 760 -16.23 -8.81 -11.70
N GLY A 761 -16.93 -8.83 -10.57
CA GLY A 761 -18.31 -9.33 -10.47
C GLY A 761 -18.44 -10.84 -10.45
N VAL A 762 -17.34 -11.51 -10.13
CA VAL A 762 -17.27 -12.95 -10.00
C VAL A 762 -16.32 -13.26 -8.86
N GLN A 763 -16.63 -14.27 -8.07
CA GLN A 763 -15.70 -14.74 -7.05
C GLN A 763 -14.64 -15.64 -7.65
N ARG A 764 -13.48 -15.72 -6.99
CA ARG A 764 -12.35 -16.54 -7.42
C ARG A 764 -11.69 -17.21 -6.22
N PRO A 765 -11.26 -18.47 -6.35
CA PRO A 765 -10.32 -19.05 -5.40
C PRO A 765 -8.99 -18.30 -5.44
N VAL A 766 -8.50 -17.92 -4.26
CA VAL A 766 -7.22 -17.20 -4.10
C VAL A 766 -6.37 -17.88 -3.04
N MET A 767 -5.14 -18.25 -3.42
CA MET A 767 -4.14 -18.81 -2.50
C MET A 767 -2.97 -17.84 -2.30
N GLY A 768 -2.69 -17.48 -1.05
CA GLY A 768 -1.49 -16.76 -0.67
C GLY A 768 -0.41 -17.71 -0.14
N LEU A 769 0.83 -17.61 -0.62
CA LEU A 769 1.96 -18.36 -0.09
C LEU A 769 2.90 -17.42 0.65
N SER A 770 3.32 -17.78 1.85
CA SER A 770 4.43 -17.10 2.53
C SER A 770 5.16 -18.04 3.49
N ALA A 771 6.30 -17.60 4.01
CA ALA A 771 6.94 -18.23 5.15
C ALA A 771 6.51 -17.61 6.49
N THR A 772 5.90 -16.42 6.45
CA THR A 772 5.68 -15.55 7.61
C THR A 772 4.31 -14.88 7.57
N ALA A 773 3.32 -15.50 6.91
CA ALA A 773 2.00 -14.90 6.74
C ALA A 773 1.18 -14.81 8.05
N TYR A 774 1.56 -15.51 9.10
CA TYR A 774 0.82 -15.51 10.37
C TYR A 774 1.74 -15.15 11.53
N LEU A 775 1.81 -13.88 11.93
CA LEU A 775 2.45 -13.48 13.19
C LEU A 775 1.63 -12.33 13.82
N PRO A 776 0.71 -12.59 14.78
CA PRO A 776 -0.37 -11.67 15.16
C PRO A 776 0.02 -10.21 15.46
N GLN A 777 1.19 -9.96 16.06
CA GLN A 777 1.67 -8.60 16.37
C GLN A 777 2.42 -7.93 15.20
N ALA A 778 2.81 -8.64 14.15
CA ALA A 778 3.44 -8.05 12.97
C ALA A 778 2.37 -7.44 12.06
N VAL A 779 1.84 -6.28 12.45
CA VAL A 779 0.66 -5.64 11.85
C VAL A 779 0.75 -5.35 10.35
N GLN A 780 1.96 -5.29 9.76
CA GLN A 780 2.12 -5.09 8.31
C GLN A 780 2.12 -6.42 7.54
N GLU A 781 2.66 -7.49 8.14
CA GLU A 781 2.89 -8.79 7.49
C GLU A 781 1.85 -9.86 7.84
N HIS A 782 1.19 -9.76 8.99
CA HIS A 782 0.16 -10.70 9.42
C HIS A 782 -1.06 -10.63 8.49
N ILE A 783 -1.36 -11.75 7.83
CA ILE A 783 -2.51 -11.90 6.96
C ILE A 783 -3.70 -12.35 7.80
N HIS A 784 -4.75 -11.52 7.82
CA HIS A 784 -6.02 -11.83 8.49
C HIS A 784 -6.88 -12.80 7.65
N ALA A 785 -6.33 -13.99 7.38
CA ALA A 785 -6.99 -15.03 6.60
C ALA A 785 -6.59 -16.42 7.11
N PRO A 786 -7.43 -17.46 6.93
CA PRO A 786 -7.17 -18.78 7.48
C PRO A 786 -5.93 -19.44 6.87
N VAL A 787 -5.06 -19.97 7.73
CA VAL A 787 -3.95 -20.85 7.31
C VAL A 787 -4.49 -22.25 7.09
N ARG A 788 -4.72 -22.60 5.83
CA ARG A 788 -5.28 -23.91 5.43
C ARG A 788 -4.25 -25.02 5.41
N TRP A 789 -3.03 -24.67 5.01
CA TRP A 789 -1.93 -25.61 4.81
C TRP A 789 -0.64 -25.02 5.37
N TRP A 790 0.16 -25.85 6.03
CA TRP A 790 1.45 -25.42 6.50
C TRP A 790 2.50 -26.52 6.47
N LEU A 791 3.76 -26.11 6.43
CA LEU A 791 4.90 -26.99 6.56
C LEU A 791 5.63 -26.63 7.86
N PRO A 792 5.50 -27.43 8.93
CA PRO A 792 6.18 -27.16 10.19
C PRO A 792 7.69 -27.20 10.00
N ASP A 793 8.38 -26.35 10.73
CA ASP A 793 9.83 -26.35 10.77
C ASP A 793 10.34 -27.26 11.89
N THR A 794 10.56 -28.53 11.55
CA THR A 794 10.88 -29.57 12.54
C THR A 794 12.37 -29.85 12.67
N ARG A 795 13.27 -29.03 12.09
CA ARG A 795 14.71 -29.31 12.11
C ARG A 795 15.42 -28.73 13.33
N PRO A 796 15.82 -29.55 14.30
CA PRO A 796 16.49 -29.05 15.49
C PRO A 796 17.76 -28.30 15.13
N GLU A 797 17.98 -27.17 15.77
CA GLU A 797 19.21 -26.35 15.69
C GLU A 797 19.56 -25.85 14.28
N SER A 798 18.57 -25.82 13.37
CA SER A 798 18.78 -25.35 12.00
C SER A 798 18.98 -23.84 11.90
N ILE A 799 18.55 -23.09 12.91
CA ILE A 799 18.79 -21.67 13.10
C ILE A 799 19.27 -21.47 14.53
N VAL A 800 20.38 -20.76 14.71
CA VAL A 800 20.90 -20.39 16.02
C VAL A 800 21.10 -18.88 16.06
N THR A 801 20.55 -18.22 17.08
CA THR A 801 20.69 -16.77 17.27
C THR A 801 21.64 -16.50 18.43
N LEU A 802 22.71 -15.74 18.19
CA LEU A 802 23.76 -15.45 19.18
C LEU A 802 24.01 -13.95 19.32
N ALA A 803 24.24 -13.49 20.54
CA ALA A 803 24.83 -12.18 20.78
C ALA A 803 26.33 -12.21 20.43
N THR A 804 26.80 -11.27 19.61
CA THR A 804 28.22 -11.21 19.19
C THR A 804 28.73 -9.76 19.28
N PRO A 805 28.89 -9.23 20.51
CA PRO A 805 29.33 -7.85 20.69
C PRO A 805 30.78 -7.68 20.21
N VAL A 806 31.03 -6.59 19.48
CA VAL A 806 32.38 -6.14 19.11
C VAL A 806 32.82 -5.10 20.13
N ARG A 807 34.06 -5.18 20.60
CA ARG A 807 34.62 -4.21 21.54
C ARG A 807 35.40 -3.14 20.79
N GLY A 808 35.18 -1.87 21.13
CA GLY A 808 35.96 -0.76 20.59
C GLY A 808 37.36 -0.68 21.22
N SER A 809 38.15 0.32 20.79
CA SER A 809 39.48 0.61 21.35
C SER A 809 39.49 0.78 22.87
N ASN A 810 38.37 1.26 23.42
CA ASN A 810 38.22 1.54 24.84
C ASN A 810 37.78 0.31 25.65
N GLY A 811 37.60 -0.85 25.00
CA GLY A 811 37.16 -2.10 25.63
C GLY A 811 35.63 -2.25 25.77
N ASP A 812 34.86 -1.18 25.61
CA ASP A 812 33.40 -1.20 25.66
C ASP A 812 32.76 -1.83 24.42
N ALA A 813 31.58 -2.45 24.60
CA ALA A 813 30.80 -3.00 23.49
C ALA A 813 30.24 -1.87 22.62
N MET A 814 30.47 -1.98 21.31
CA MET A 814 30.11 -0.95 20.34
C MET A 814 28.60 -0.83 20.15
N ARG A 815 28.10 0.41 20.14
CA ARG A 815 26.69 0.76 19.95
C ARG A 815 26.57 1.60 18.70
N ILE A 816 25.77 1.15 17.73
CA ILE A 816 25.49 1.94 16.51
C ILE A 816 24.08 2.50 16.55
N GLY A 817 23.11 1.67 16.89
CA GLY A 817 21.73 2.08 17.10
C GLY A 817 21.62 3.16 18.19
N GLY A 818 20.91 4.23 17.86
CA GLY A 818 20.71 5.38 18.77
C GLY A 818 21.80 6.46 18.69
N LEU A 819 22.91 6.26 17.97
CA LEU A 819 23.89 7.33 17.75
C LEU A 819 23.33 8.46 16.87
N PRO A 820 23.76 9.71 17.09
CA PRO A 820 23.52 10.81 16.16
C PRO A 820 24.08 10.51 14.75
N PRO A 821 23.42 10.99 13.67
CA PRO A 821 23.84 10.73 12.29
C PRO A 821 25.31 11.06 12.00
N GLU A 822 25.84 12.15 12.56
CA GLU A 822 27.22 12.61 12.37
C GLU A 822 28.28 11.68 12.98
N LEU A 823 27.93 10.91 14.01
CA LEU A 823 28.86 9.97 14.66
C LEU A 823 28.84 8.57 14.01
N LYS A 824 27.75 8.22 13.32
CA LYS A 824 27.57 6.91 12.69
C LYS A 824 28.66 6.53 11.69
N PRO A 825 29.15 7.41 10.79
CA PRO A 825 30.15 7.04 9.80
C PRO A 825 31.43 6.47 10.42
N ASN A 826 31.97 7.13 11.45
CA ASN A 826 33.19 6.67 12.11
C ASN A 826 32.94 5.42 12.95
N ALA A 827 31.83 5.39 13.70
CA ALA A 827 31.46 4.22 14.49
C ALA A 827 31.25 2.96 13.64
N LEU A 828 30.70 3.09 12.43
CA LEU A 828 30.53 1.99 11.48
C LEU A 828 31.86 1.50 10.90
N ARG A 829 32.80 2.41 10.60
CA ARG A 829 34.15 2.03 10.18
C ARG A 829 34.87 1.24 11.28
N ASP A 830 34.82 1.74 12.50
CA ASP A 830 35.40 1.08 13.66
C ASP A 830 34.76 -0.30 13.91
N LEU A 831 33.44 -0.39 13.74
CA LEU A 831 32.71 -1.65 13.89
C LEU A 831 33.14 -2.66 12.83
N GLY A 832 33.25 -2.23 11.57
CA GLY A 832 33.66 -3.10 10.46
C GLY A 832 35.06 -3.68 10.68
N ARG A 833 36.00 -2.81 11.08
CA ARG A 833 37.37 -3.21 11.42
C ARG A 833 37.40 -4.20 12.59
N GLY A 834 36.79 -3.83 13.71
CA GLY A 834 36.76 -4.67 14.91
C GLY A 834 36.03 -5.99 14.71
N LEU A 835 34.95 -6.01 13.91
CA LEU A 835 34.20 -7.23 13.60
C LEU A 835 35.07 -8.22 12.81
N TYR A 836 35.85 -7.74 11.83
CA TYR A 836 36.74 -8.61 11.07
C TYR A 836 37.86 -9.20 11.94
N GLU A 837 38.56 -8.34 12.68
CA GLU A 837 39.72 -8.70 13.50
C GLU A 837 39.36 -9.62 14.68
N GLN A 838 38.22 -9.35 15.34
CA GLN A 838 37.83 -10.09 16.54
C GLN A 838 37.07 -11.38 16.24
N GLN A 839 36.30 -11.42 15.14
CA GLN A 839 35.34 -12.50 14.87
C GLN A 839 35.48 -13.11 13.47
N LEU A 840 35.35 -12.32 12.40
CA LEU A 840 35.17 -12.87 11.04
C LEU A 840 36.41 -13.62 10.55
N ALA A 841 37.62 -13.09 10.76
CA ALA A 841 38.84 -13.72 10.24
C ALA A 841 39.01 -15.16 10.74
N LYS A 842 38.80 -15.40 12.04
CA LYS A 842 38.86 -16.74 12.65
C LYS A 842 37.70 -17.62 12.20
N ARG A 843 36.50 -17.05 12.07
CA ARG A 843 35.30 -17.78 11.69
C ARG A 843 35.36 -18.25 10.23
N LEU A 844 35.71 -17.37 9.30
CA LEU A 844 35.85 -17.68 7.88
C LEU A 844 36.97 -18.71 7.64
N ALA A 845 38.16 -18.55 8.23
CA ALA A 845 39.23 -19.54 8.12
C ALA A 845 38.81 -20.94 8.61
N ARG A 846 37.97 -21.02 9.65
CA ARG A 846 37.37 -22.28 10.10
C ARG A 846 36.37 -22.83 9.08
N LEU A 847 35.53 -21.99 8.51
CA LEU A 847 34.55 -22.40 7.50
C LEU A 847 35.23 -22.86 6.21
N GLU A 848 36.28 -22.20 5.75
CA GLU A 848 37.05 -22.62 4.56
C GLU A 848 37.63 -24.02 4.71
N LYS A 849 38.02 -24.39 5.93
CA LYS A 849 38.55 -25.73 6.24
C LYS A 849 37.46 -26.81 6.30
N HIS A 850 36.27 -26.48 6.79
CA HIS A 850 35.23 -27.47 7.11
C HIS A 850 34.07 -27.51 6.11
N GLU A 851 33.66 -26.35 5.58
CA GLU A 851 32.59 -26.16 4.62
C GLU A 851 32.97 -25.10 3.57
N PRO A 852 33.98 -25.35 2.70
CA PRO A 852 34.51 -24.34 1.76
C PRO A 852 33.43 -23.78 0.82
N GLU A 853 32.49 -24.62 0.37
CA GLU A 853 31.37 -24.18 -0.48
C GLU A 853 30.40 -23.22 0.21
N ARG A 854 30.49 -23.08 1.54
CA ARG A 854 29.60 -22.25 2.37
C ARG A 854 30.36 -21.25 3.25
N ALA A 855 31.66 -21.08 3.03
CA ALA A 855 32.51 -20.18 3.81
C ALA A 855 32.27 -18.70 3.46
N ARG A 856 31.02 -18.26 3.58
CA ARG A 856 30.57 -16.92 3.22
C ARG A 856 29.61 -16.38 4.26
N VAL A 857 29.71 -15.07 4.46
CA VAL A 857 28.95 -14.34 5.48
C VAL A 857 28.28 -13.11 4.88
N ILE A 858 27.16 -12.70 5.49
CA ILE A 858 26.50 -11.44 5.15
C ILE A 858 26.54 -10.50 6.35
N LEU A 859 26.97 -9.26 6.13
CA LEU A 859 26.91 -8.17 7.11
C LEU A 859 25.72 -7.26 6.74
N ALA A 860 24.69 -7.27 7.57
CA ALA A 860 23.43 -6.58 7.36
C ALA A 860 23.37 -5.23 8.10
N VAL A 861 23.01 -4.18 7.37
CA VAL A 861 22.87 -2.79 7.88
C VAL A 861 21.55 -2.16 7.42
N ASN A 862 21.24 -0.91 7.77
CA ASN A 862 19.95 -0.31 7.41
C ASN A 862 19.93 0.42 6.05
N SER A 863 21.08 0.86 5.52
CA SER A 863 21.14 1.62 4.27
C SER A 863 22.39 1.33 3.46
N TYR A 864 22.35 1.68 2.17
CA TYR A 864 23.50 1.57 1.26
C TYR A 864 24.70 2.42 1.74
N GLU A 865 24.43 3.60 2.29
CA GLU A 865 25.45 4.48 2.87
C GLU A 865 26.12 3.85 4.10
N GLN A 866 25.34 3.25 5.01
CA GLN A 866 25.89 2.52 6.14
C GLN A 866 26.71 1.31 5.68
N ALA A 867 26.29 0.65 4.61
CA ALA A 867 26.99 -0.50 4.03
C ALA A 867 28.37 -0.06 3.53
N ALA A 868 28.45 1.10 2.87
CA ALA A 868 29.72 1.67 2.40
C ALA A 868 30.66 2.03 3.57
N TYR A 869 30.16 2.64 4.65
CA TYR A 869 31.00 2.94 5.83
C TYR A 869 31.50 1.66 6.52
N LEU A 870 30.64 0.66 6.68
CA LEU A 870 31.03 -0.63 7.26
C LEU A 870 32.07 -1.34 6.36
N ALA A 871 31.86 -1.33 5.03
CA ALA A 871 32.79 -1.90 4.06
C ALA A 871 34.16 -1.22 4.08
N SER A 872 34.20 0.11 4.18
CA SER A 872 35.44 0.86 4.37
C SER A 872 36.19 0.42 5.63
N GLY A 873 35.48 0.12 6.72
CA GLY A 873 36.08 -0.39 7.95
C GLY A 873 36.67 -1.79 7.79
N VAL A 874 35.90 -2.72 7.21
CA VAL A 874 36.36 -4.10 6.94
C VAL A 874 37.58 -4.10 6.01
N ALA A 875 37.55 -3.28 4.96
CA ALA A 875 38.62 -3.14 3.97
C ALA A 875 39.95 -2.60 4.54
N GLN A 876 39.89 -1.95 5.71
CA GLN A 876 41.05 -1.38 6.41
C GLN A 876 41.47 -2.24 7.62
N ALA A 877 40.87 -3.41 7.81
CA ALA A 877 41.16 -4.28 8.93
C ALA A 877 42.52 -4.96 8.80
N ASP A 878 43.22 -5.11 9.92
CA ASP A 878 44.53 -5.77 9.94
C ASP A 878 44.38 -7.26 9.59
N GLY A 879 45.17 -7.74 8.63
CA GLY A 879 45.14 -9.14 8.18
C GLY A 879 43.93 -9.51 7.32
N LEU A 880 43.34 -8.55 6.60
CA LEU A 880 42.30 -8.84 5.60
C LEU A 880 42.84 -9.71 4.45
N ASN A 881 42.35 -10.95 4.37
CA ASN A 881 42.71 -11.93 3.32
C ASN A 881 41.48 -12.43 2.53
N HIS A 882 40.28 -11.96 2.88
CA HIS A 882 39.02 -12.37 2.25
C HIS A 882 38.50 -11.26 1.34
N ARG A 883 37.83 -11.62 0.24
CA ARG A 883 37.26 -10.68 -0.72
C ARG A 883 35.96 -10.11 -0.19
N VAL A 884 35.83 -8.78 -0.28
CA VAL A 884 34.70 -8.02 0.23
C VAL A 884 33.85 -7.53 -0.93
N CYS A 885 32.57 -7.83 -0.90
CA CYS A 885 31.55 -7.37 -1.84
C CYS A 885 30.62 -6.37 -1.13
N LEU A 886 30.38 -5.23 -1.75
CA LEU A 886 29.42 -4.22 -1.29
C LEU A 886 28.21 -4.18 -2.22
N LEU A 887 27.02 -4.33 -1.65
CA LEU A 887 25.78 -4.11 -2.39
C LEU A 887 25.53 -2.60 -2.56
N VAL A 888 25.40 -2.14 -3.80
CA VAL A 888 25.09 -0.76 -4.19
C VAL A 888 23.75 -0.69 -4.92
N LYS A 889 23.15 0.50 -4.98
CA LYS A 889 21.84 0.71 -5.63
C LYS A 889 21.98 0.73 -7.16
N LYS A 890 23.07 1.29 -7.66
CA LYS A 890 23.46 1.39 -9.08
C LYS A 890 24.99 1.41 -9.16
N PRO A 891 25.59 0.89 -10.24
CA PRO A 891 27.05 0.87 -10.39
C PRO A 891 27.66 2.26 -10.60
N GLU A 892 26.86 3.23 -11.07
CA GLU A 892 27.28 4.60 -11.32
C GLU A 892 26.71 5.57 -10.25
N LYS A 893 27.63 6.26 -9.55
CA LYS A 893 27.46 7.55 -8.83
C LYS A 893 26.69 7.56 -7.51
N GLN A 894 27.41 7.55 -6.37
CA GLN A 894 27.04 8.33 -5.16
C GLN A 894 28.27 8.90 -4.41
N ASN A 895 28.14 10.09 -3.79
CA ASN A 895 29.23 10.80 -3.11
C ASN A 895 29.89 10.01 -1.96
N TYR A 896 29.18 9.06 -1.33
CA TYR A 896 29.75 8.23 -0.26
C TYR A 896 30.62 7.07 -0.77
N GLU A 897 30.62 6.80 -2.08
CA GLU A 897 31.38 5.71 -2.71
C GLU A 897 32.79 6.14 -3.15
N GLU A 898 33.05 7.45 -3.23
CA GLU A 898 34.33 8.04 -3.68
C GLU A 898 35.53 7.63 -2.80
N HIS A 899 35.27 7.15 -1.58
CA HIS A 899 36.29 6.84 -0.58
C HIS A 899 36.46 5.33 -0.33
N LEU A 900 35.84 4.46 -1.14
CA LEU A 900 35.97 3.01 -0.99
C LEU A 900 37.28 2.49 -1.62
N PRO A 901 38.03 1.61 -0.94
CA PRO A 901 39.23 0.99 -1.51
C PRO A 901 38.96 0.20 -2.79
N ALA A 902 39.94 0.17 -3.71
CA ALA A 902 39.80 -0.46 -5.04
C ALA A 902 39.58 -1.98 -5.01
N HIS A 903 39.91 -2.66 -3.91
CA HIS A 903 39.75 -4.11 -3.74
C HIS A 903 38.35 -4.52 -3.21
N VAL A 904 37.47 -3.55 -2.92
CA VAL A 904 36.07 -3.84 -2.57
C VAL A 904 35.27 -3.96 -3.86
N ASP A 905 34.77 -5.16 -4.13
CA ASP A 905 33.95 -5.42 -5.31
C ASP A 905 32.54 -4.84 -5.11
N ARG A 906 31.97 -4.26 -6.16
CA ARG A 906 30.66 -3.59 -6.11
C ARG A 906 29.66 -4.44 -6.85
N MET A 907 28.54 -4.70 -6.21
CA MET A 907 27.48 -5.52 -6.75
C MET A 907 26.16 -4.79 -6.65
N VAL A 908 25.26 -4.98 -7.61
CA VAL A 908 23.86 -4.58 -7.48
C VAL A 908 22.97 -5.76 -7.06
N ARG A 909 21.70 -5.47 -6.74
CA ARG A 909 20.72 -6.48 -6.30
C ARG A 909 20.60 -7.64 -7.30
N GLU A 910 20.70 -7.34 -8.58
CA GLU A 910 20.52 -8.32 -9.65
C GLU A 910 21.73 -9.25 -9.79
N GLU A 911 22.93 -8.85 -9.34
CA GLU A 911 24.14 -9.68 -9.39
C GLU A 911 24.27 -10.58 -8.16
N LEU A 912 23.37 -10.46 -7.16
CA LEU A 912 23.48 -11.21 -5.90
C LEU A 912 23.57 -12.74 -6.10
N LYS A 913 23.00 -13.29 -7.18
CA LYS A 913 23.13 -14.73 -7.49
C LYS A 913 24.60 -15.15 -7.76
N GLU A 914 25.45 -14.22 -8.20
CA GLU A 914 26.86 -14.42 -8.55
C GLU A 914 27.82 -14.19 -7.37
N PHE A 915 27.30 -13.71 -6.22
CA PHE A 915 28.12 -13.45 -5.03
C PHE A 915 29.04 -14.62 -4.65
N PRO A 916 28.62 -15.91 -4.73
CA PRO A 916 29.50 -17.01 -4.38
C PRO A 916 30.83 -17.04 -5.13
N ASP A 917 30.85 -16.54 -6.37
CA ASP A 917 32.04 -16.52 -7.22
C ASP A 917 32.88 -15.25 -7.01
N ARG A 918 32.24 -14.16 -6.54
CA ARG A 918 32.86 -12.85 -6.38
C ARG A 918 33.55 -12.63 -5.04
N GLY A 919 33.04 -13.19 -3.93
CA GLY A 919 33.70 -13.04 -2.64
C GLY A 919 33.14 -13.84 -1.47
N GLU A 920 33.70 -13.57 -0.28
CA GLU A 920 33.38 -14.27 0.95
C GLU A 920 32.55 -13.41 1.92
N ILE A 921 32.65 -12.09 1.85
CA ILE A 921 31.92 -11.15 2.72
C ILE A 921 31.01 -10.26 1.87
N LEU A 922 29.69 -10.39 2.04
CA LEU A 922 28.72 -9.47 1.43
C LEU A 922 28.23 -8.45 2.44
N ILE A 923 28.32 -7.16 2.12
CA ILE A 923 27.82 -6.08 2.97
C ILE A 923 26.61 -5.45 2.28
N ALA A 924 25.45 -5.50 2.92
CA ALA A 924 24.20 -5.14 2.26
C ALA A 924 23.13 -4.57 3.22
N PRO A 925 22.22 -3.71 2.71
CA PRO A 925 21.05 -3.30 3.48
C PRO A 925 20.10 -4.48 3.73
N LEU A 926 19.68 -4.65 4.99
CA LEU A 926 18.79 -5.72 5.45
C LEU A 926 17.50 -5.81 4.63
N ALA A 927 16.87 -4.66 4.34
CA ALA A 927 15.63 -4.60 3.56
C ALA A 927 15.79 -5.15 2.12
N VAL A 928 17.01 -5.19 1.59
CA VAL A 928 17.28 -5.71 0.23
C VAL A 928 17.55 -7.20 0.24
N ILE A 929 18.27 -7.71 1.25
CA ILE A 929 18.65 -9.14 1.37
C ILE A 929 17.59 -10.00 2.07
N GLY A 930 16.70 -9.40 2.87
CA GLY A 930 15.61 -10.11 3.55
C GLY A 930 14.59 -10.70 2.59
N ARG A 931 14.40 -10.08 1.41
CA ARG A 931 13.44 -10.51 0.38
C ARG A 931 14.11 -10.71 -0.99
N GLY A 932 13.65 -11.67 -1.78
CA GLY A 932 14.15 -11.93 -3.14
C GLY A 932 15.59 -12.51 -3.28
N LEU A 933 16.32 -12.79 -2.20
CA LEU A 933 17.69 -13.34 -2.27
C LEU A 933 17.70 -14.84 -2.68
N ASN A 934 18.57 -15.20 -3.63
CA ASN A 934 18.91 -16.60 -3.96
C ASN A 934 20.44 -16.75 -4.13
N ILE A 935 21.16 -16.85 -3.01
CA ILE A 935 22.61 -17.11 -2.98
C ILE A 935 22.81 -18.60 -2.69
N VAL A 936 23.06 -19.40 -3.72
CA VAL A 936 23.15 -20.87 -3.61
C VAL A 936 24.35 -21.41 -4.38
N VAL A 937 24.96 -22.49 -3.86
CA VAL A 937 25.87 -23.36 -4.60
C VAL A 937 25.14 -24.69 -4.83
N GLY A 938 24.85 -25.01 -6.09
CA GLY A 938 23.99 -26.13 -6.46
C GLY A 938 22.57 -25.95 -5.91
N THR A 939 22.20 -26.74 -4.90
CA THR A 939 20.88 -26.68 -4.24
C THR A 939 20.93 -26.16 -2.80
N ARG A 940 22.13 -25.85 -2.29
CA ARG A 940 22.39 -25.45 -0.90
C ARG A 940 22.71 -23.96 -0.81
N SER A 941 22.36 -23.32 0.29
CA SER A 941 22.77 -21.95 0.57
C SER A 941 24.29 -21.83 0.63
N ALA A 942 24.86 -20.85 -0.08
CA ALA A 942 26.29 -20.56 -0.01
C ALA A 942 26.68 -19.77 1.26
N VAL A 943 25.69 -19.29 2.02
CA VAL A 943 25.87 -18.45 3.20
C VAL A 943 25.72 -19.32 4.45
N ARG A 944 26.67 -19.22 5.38
CA ARG A 944 26.62 -19.93 6.68
C ARG A 944 26.20 -19.06 7.84
N ASP A 945 26.70 -17.82 7.90
CA ASP A 945 26.44 -16.90 9.01
C ASP A 945 25.99 -15.53 8.50
N ILE A 946 25.08 -14.91 9.24
CA ILE A 946 24.60 -13.55 8.99
C ILE A 946 24.83 -12.71 10.23
N TYR A 947 25.42 -11.53 10.07
CA TYR A 947 25.69 -10.58 11.13
C TYR A 947 24.78 -9.38 10.99
N LEU A 948 23.87 -9.18 11.94
CA LEU A 948 23.07 -7.98 12.07
C LEU A 948 23.94 -6.89 12.74
N CYS A 949 24.59 -6.08 11.91
CA CYS A 949 25.58 -5.09 12.34
C CYS A 949 24.96 -3.83 12.91
N VAL A 950 23.73 -3.50 12.52
CA VAL A 950 23.01 -2.32 12.98
C VAL A 950 21.58 -2.72 13.33
N ARG A 951 21.07 -2.23 14.46
CA ARG A 951 19.66 -2.39 14.83
C ARG A 951 18.75 -1.81 13.74
N PRO A 952 17.78 -2.58 13.20
CA PRO A 952 16.77 -2.08 12.28
C PRO A 952 16.08 -0.81 12.80
N VAL A 953 15.79 0.13 11.90
CA VAL A 953 15.06 1.34 12.28
C VAL A 953 13.60 0.97 12.51
N LEU A 954 13.19 1.04 13.77
CA LEU A 954 11.81 0.83 14.20
C LEU A 954 11.21 2.19 14.56
N SER A 955 10.17 2.61 13.85
CA SER A 955 9.55 3.92 14.06
C SER A 955 8.04 3.86 13.93
N ILE A 956 7.35 4.35 14.97
CA ILE A 956 5.91 4.60 14.93
C ILE A 956 5.52 5.79 14.06
N GLU A 957 6.52 6.57 13.64
CA GLU A 957 6.34 7.67 12.69
C GLU A 957 6.37 7.18 11.23
N ASP A 958 6.52 5.89 10.96
CA ASP A 958 6.27 5.36 9.62
C ASP A 958 4.76 5.34 9.35
N THR A 959 4.31 6.10 8.35
CA THR A 959 2.88 6.18 7.99
C THR A 959 2.33 4.82 7.59
N ASP A 960 3.13 3.98 6.93
CA ASP A 960 2.70 2.66 6.47
C ASP A 960 2.46 1.74 7.67
N TRP A 961 3.37 1.76 8.63
CA TRP A 961 3.23 1.01 9.87
C TRP A 961 2.05 1.51 10.70
N LEU A 962 1.90 2.83 10.85
CA LEU A 962 0.81 3.44 11.60
C LEU A 962 -0.54 3.06 10.98
N HIS A 963 -0.68 3.15 9.65
CA HIS A 963 -1.89 2.76 8.94
C HIS A 963 -2.23 1.28 9.14
N ALA A 964 -1.21 0.41 9.09
CA ALA A 964 -1.38 -1.02 9.30
C ALA A 964 -1.80 -1.35 10.74
N SER A 965 -1.14 -0.73 11.74
CA SER A 965 -1.43 -0.89 13.18
C SER A 965 -2.85 -0.47 13.52
N VAL A 966 -3.28 0.70 13.04
CA VAL A 966 -4.62 1.23 13.30
C VAL A 966 -5.71 0.36 12.66
N ASN A 967 -5.52 -0.12 11.43
CA ASN A 967 -6.49 -1.02 10.79
C ASN A 967 -6.51 -2.40 11.46
N ALA A 968 -5.34 -2.96 11.79
CA ALA A 968 -5.24 -4.26 12.46
C ALA A 968 -5.94 -4.23 13.82
N ALA A 969 -5.79 -3.14 14.59
CA ALA A 969 -6.48 -2.97 15.87
C ALA A 969 -8.01 -3.07 15.74
N GLY A 970 -8.61 -2.47 14.70
CA GLY A 970 -10.03 -2.59 14.43
C GLY A 970 -10.40 -3.98 13.92
N PHE A 971 -9.65 -4.51 12.96
CA PHE A 971 -9.89 -5.83 12.37
C PHE A 971 -9.86 -6.95 13.42
N ASN A 972 -8.91 -6.88 14.36
CA ASN A 972 -8.75 -7.86 15.44
C ASN A 972 -9.93 -7.93 16.43
N THR A 973 -10.83 -6.94 16.41
CA THR A 973 -12.07 -6.98 17.21
C THR A 973 -13.25 -7.63 16.50
N LEU A 974 -13.12 -7.90 15.19
CA LEU A 974 -14.17 -8.57 14.44
C LEU A 974 -14.29 -10.03 14.91
N PRO A 975 -15.50 -10.52 15.21
CA PRO A 975 -15.70 -11.89 15.63
C PRO A 975 -15.41 -12.85 14.47
N ALA A 976 -14.79 -13.98 14.78
CA ALA A 976 -14.59 -15.04 13.80
C ALA A 976 -15.97 -15.53 13.28
N GLY A 977 -16.18 -15.44 11.97
CA GLY A 977 -17.45 -15.82 11.35
C GLY A 977 -18.54 -14.75 11.40
N GLY A 978 -18.27 -13.53 11.88
CA GLY A 978 -19.22 -12.42 11.89
C GLY A 978 -20.20 -12.41 13.06
N SER A 979 -21.14 -11.45 13.02
CA SER A 979 -22.20 -11.26 14.03
C SER A 979 -23.54 -11.01 13.36
N ASP A 980 -24.62 -11.34 14.07
CA ASP A 980 -26.00 -10.99 13.70
C ASP A 980 -26.27 -9.48 13.91
N GLU A 981 -25.42 -8.79 14.68
CA GLU A 981 -25.42 -7.34 14.89
C GLU A 981 -24.17 -6.67 14.28
N PRO A 982 -24.05 -6.62 12.93
CA PRO A 982 -22.82 -6.19 12.26
C PRO A 982 -22.44 -4.74 12.58
N LEU A 983 -23.39 -3.83 12.77
CA LEU A 983 -23.11 -2.43 13.06
C LEU A 983 -22.54 -2.20 14.47
N ALA A 984 -22.97 -2.97 15.46
CA ALA A 984 -22.42 -2.92 16.82
C ALA A 984 -20.95 -3.36 16.83
N VAL A 985 -20.65 -4.43 16.07
CA VAL A 985 -19.28 -4.89 15.85
C VAL A 985 -18.43 -3.84 15.15
N LEU A 986 -18.95 -3.18 14.10
CA LEU A 986 -18.21 -2.13 13.39
C LEU A 986 -17.93 -0.90 14.25
N ARG A 987 -18.84 -0.54 15.17
CA ARG A 987 -18.59 0.51 16.17
C ARG A 987 -17.45 0.13 17.11
N THR A 988 -17.44 -1.11 17.58
CA THR A 988 -16.37 -1.65 18.44
C THR A 988 -15.03 -1.62 17.70
N ALA A 989 -15.00 -2.04 16.44
CA ALA A 989 -13.82 -1.99 15.58
C ALA A 989 -13.32 -0.55 15.36
N SER A 990 -14.23 0.38 15.07
CA SER A 990 -13.88 1.80 14.92
C SER A 990 -13.31 2.37 16.21
N ALA A 991 -13.93 2.09 17.36
CA ALA A 991 -13.46 2.54 18.67
C ALA A 991 -12.05 1.99 18.99
N ALA A 992 -11.78 0.72 18.68
CA ALA A 992 -10.46 0.11 18.84
C ALA A 992 -9.41 0.78 17.94
N SER A 993 -9.74 1.05 16.67
CA SER A 993 -8.85 1.79 15.77
C SER A 993 -8.58 3.22 16.26
N TRP A 994 -9.59 3.93 16.79
CA TRP A 994 -9.41 5.26 17.36
C TRP A 994 -8.51 5.23 18.59
N LYS A 995 -8.74 4.28 19.51
CA LYS A 995 -7.90 4.05 20.68
C LYS A 995 -6.44 3.81 20.29
N GLN A 996 -6.21 3.01 19.25
CA GLN A 996 -4.85 2.74 18.74
C GLN A 996 -4.21 3.99 18.11
N LEU A 997 -4.95 4.75 17.29
CA LEU A 997 -4.45 5.99 16.71
C LEU A 997 -4.07 7.00 17.81
N THR A 998 -4.94 7.19 18.81
CA THR A 998 -4.66 8.07 19.95
C THR A 998 -3.43 7.60 20.74
N LYS A 999 -3.25 6.29 20.95
CA LYS A 999 -2.05 5.72 21.58
C LYS A 999 -0.79 6.08 20.80
N ILE A 1000 -0.80 5.90 19.47
CA ILE A 1000 0.35 6.22 18.61
C ILE A 1000 0.69 7.71 18.64
N LEU A 1001 -0.31 8.59 18.48
CA LEU A 1001 -0.12 10.05 18.47
C LEU A 1001 0.41 10.61 19.79
N ARG A 1002 0.17 9.91 20.91
CA ARG A 1002 0.64 10.31 22.25
C ARG A 1002 1.96 9.64 22.66
N SER A 1003 2.31 8.53 22.02
CA SER A 1003 3.54 7.79 22.33
C SER A 1003 4.79 8.54 21.84
N PRO A 1004 5.89 8.57 22.61
CA PRO A 1004 7.14 9.13 22.12
C PRO A 1004 7.75 8.29 20.99
N ALA A 1005 8.42 8.98 20.05
CA ALA A 1005 9.14 8.33 18.95
C ALA A 1005 10.38 7.55 19.40
N ARG A 1006 11.02 7.94 20.51
CA ARG A 1006 12.19 7.23 21.05
C ARG A 1006 11.77 5.86 21.55
N PHE A 1007 12.31 4.81 20.92
CA PHE A 1007 11.99 3.41 21.21
C PHE A 1007 12.05 3.03 22.69
N SER A 1008 13.04 3.50 23.46
CA SER A 1008 13.16 3.15 24.89
C SER A 1008 12.00 3.64 25.76
N ASN A 1009 11.33 4.72 25.36
CA ASN A 1009 10.27 5.37 26.13
C ASN A 1009 8.89 5.13 25.52
N MET A 1010 8.83 4.39 24.42
CA MET A 1010 7.63 4.10 23.66
C MET A 1010 6.71 3.17 24.44
N ASP A 1011 5.41 3.30 24.22
CA ASP A 1011 4.40 2.39 24.77
C ASP A 1011 4.76 0.92 24.48
N HIS A 1012 4.53 0.06 25.48
CA HIS A 1012 4.94 -1.34 25.41
C HIS A 1012 4.27 -2.09 24.27
N ASP A 1013 3.00 -1.80 23.96
CA ASP A 1013 2.27 -2.46 22.87
C ASP A 1013 2.86 -2.10 21.51
N LEU A 1014 3.17 -0.83 21.30
CA LEU A 1014 3.75 -0.35 20.04
C LEU A 1014 5.17 -0.90 19.83
N ARG A 1015 5.96 -1.05 20.91
CA ARG A 1015 7.27 -1.73 20.84
C ARG A 1015 7.14 -3.18 20.40
N LYS A 1016 6.17 -3.91 20.95
CA LYS A 1016 5.91 -5.32 20.59
C LYS A 1016 5.55 -5.44 19.10
N GLU A 1017 4.68 -4.58 18.59
CA GLU A 1017 4.30 -4.57 17.17
C GLU A 1017 5.51 -4.32 16.23
N LEU A 1018 6.35 -3.33 16.56
CA LEU A 1018 7.56 -3.04 15.78
C LEU A 1018 8.57 -4.19 15.81
N VAL A 1019 8.80 -4.78 16.99
CA VAL A 1019 9.70 -5.93 17.14
C VAL A 1019 9.15 -7.16 16.44
N ALA A 1020 7.84 -7.38 16.46
CA ALA A 1020 7.20 -8.46 15.74
C ALA A 1020 7.44 -8.38 14.21
N GLY A 1021 7.29 -7.18 13.62
CA GLY A 1021 7.66 -6.96 12.21
C GLY A 1021 9.15 -7.21 11.94
N MET A 1022 10.03 -6.82 12.87
CA MET A 1022 11.45 -7.15 12.78
C MET A 1022 11.70 -8.66 12.82
N LEU A 1023 11.00 -9.41 13.67
CA LEU A 1023 11.12 -10.88 13.75
C LEU A 1023 10.71 -11.53 12.43
N VAL A 1024 9.65 -11.06 11.78
CA VAL A 1024 9.26 -11.54 10.44
C VAL A 1024 10.44 -11.39 9.46
N LEU A 1025 11.06 -10.22 9.42
CA LEU A 1025 12.20 -9.96 8.54
C LEU A 1025 13.40 -10.88 8.86
N LEU A 1026 13.68 -11.13 10.14
CA LEU A 1026 14.75 -12.03 10.58
C LEU A 1026 14.46 -13.50 10.25
N ILE A 1027 13.22 -13.97 10.44
CA ILE A 1027 12.80 -15.33 10.06
C ILE A 1027 12.93 -15.52 8.55
N GLN A 1028 12.48 -14.55 7.76
CA GLN A 1028 12.62 -14.57 6.30
C GLN A 1028 14.09 -14.68 5.88
N LEU A 1029 14.94 -13.83 6.47
CA LEU A 1029 16.38 -13.81 6.20
C LEU A 1029 17.05 -15.14 6.58
N ALA A 1030 16.79 -15.66 7.77
CA ALA A 1030 17.33 -16.93 8.25
C ALA A 1030 16.91 -18.09 7.35
N GLY A 1031 15.63 -18.12 6.93
CA GLY A 1031 15.14 -19.13 6.00
C GLY A 1031 15.88 -19.11 4.65
N ARG A 1032 16.33 -17.94 4.17
CA ARG A 1032 17.11 -17.85 2.91
C ARG A 1032 18.51 -18.44 3.06
N ALA A 1033 19.15 -18.29 4.21
CA ALA A 1033 20.43 -18.92 4.51
C ALA A 1033 20.33 -20.44 4.76
N ARG A 1034 19.12 -20.96 4.94
CA ARG A 1034 18.82 -22.37 5.23
C ARG A 1034 18.48 -23.24 4.01
N ARG A 1035 18.55 -22.68 2.80
CA ARG A 1035 18.15 -23.39 1.58
C ARG A 1035 18.96 -24.67 1.38
N GLY A 1036 18.29 -25.75 0.97
CA GLY A 1036 18.93 -27.05 0.73
C GLY A 1036 19.30 -27.81 2.01
N GLU A 1037 18.52 -27.62 3.08
CA GLU A 1037 18.69 -28.37 4.34
C GLU A 1037 19.95 -28.02 5.12
N THR A 1038 20.48 -26.82 4.91
CA THR A 1038 21.63 -26.30 5.64
C THR A 1038 21.23 -25.74 6.99
N ASP A 1039 22.20 -25.57 7.88
CA ASP A 1039 22.09 -24.82 9.14
C ASP A 1039 22.55 -23.37 8.95
N MET A 1040 22.16 -22.45 9.84
CA MET A 1040 22.64 -21.07 9.79
C MET A 1040 22.75 -20.44 11.19
N THR A 1041 23.68 -19.49 11.35
CA THR A 1041 23.84 -18.72 12.59
C THR A 1041 23.57 -17.24 12.35
N LEU A 1042 22.66 -16.66 13.12
CA LEU A 1042 22.36 -15.23 13.15
C LEU A 1042 23.10 -14.58 14.32
N HIS A 1043 24.05 -13.71 14.01
CA HIS A 1043 24.84 -12.96 14.98
C HIS A 1043 24.26 -11.55 15.16
N ILE A 1044 23.86 -11.20 16.38
CA ILE A 1044 23.38 -9.87 16.73
C ILE A 1044 24.56 -9.06 17.30
N VAL A 1045 25.08 -8.15 16.50
CA VAL A 1045 26.34 -7.46 16.77
C VAL A 1045 26.14 -6.14 17.51
N ASP A 1046 25.16 -5.33 17.07
CA ASP A 1046 24.91 -4.00 17.64
C ASP A 1046 24.50 -4.11 19.12
N HIS A 1047 25.34 -3.59 20.02
CA HIS A 1047 25.08 -3.70 21.46
C HIS A 1047 23.84 -2.92 21.90
N SER A 1048 23.35 -1.97 21.10
CA SER A 1048 22.07 -1.28 21.38
C SER A 1048 20.84 -2.20 21.38
N ILE A 1049 20.96 -3.42 20.87
CA ILE A 1049 19.90 -4.45 20.87
C ILE A 1049 19.88 -5.22 22.19
N HIS A 1050 21.03 -5.29 22.88
CA HIS A 1050 21.22 -6.05 24.12
C HIS A 1050 21.12 -5.18 25.39
N ASP A 1051 20.90 -3.88 25.24
CA ASP A 1051 20.85 -2.94 26.37
C ASP A 1051 19.55 -3.09 27.16
N LYS A 1052 19.63 -3.75 28.32
CA LYS A 1052 18.48 -4.02 29.21
C LYS A 1052 17.91 -2.77 29.88
N LYS A 1053 18.53 -1.59 29.72
CA LYS A 1053 17.99 -0.34 30.25
C LYS A 1053 16.57 -0.11 29.71
N PHE A 1054 15.65 0.24 30.62
CA PHE A 1054 14.23 0.48 30.32
C PHE A 1054 13.46 -0.71 29.72
N SER A 1055 13.97 -1.95 29.90
CA SER A 1055 13.34 -3.18 29.36
C SER A 1055 13.05 -3.07 27.86
N SER A 1056 13.99 -2.45 27.13
CA SER A 1056 13.86 -2.16 25.69
C SER A 1056 14.79 -3.02 24.83
N ASP A 1057 15.47 -3.99 25.44
CA ASP A 1057 16.24 -4.99 24.72
C ASP A 1057 15.34 -6.00 23.99
N LEU A 1058 15.89 -6.61 22.96
CA LEU A 1058 15.15 -7.54 22.10
C LEU A 1058 14.68 -8.79 22.84
N ALA A 1059 15.49 -9.34 23.75
CA ALA A 1059 15.15 -10.55 24.50
C ALA A 1059 13.90 -10.33 25.37
N THR A 1060 13.88 -9.24 26.15
CA THR A 1060 12.74 -8.89 26.99
C THR A 1060 11.46 -8.66 26.18
N ILE A 1061 11.55 -8.02 25.00
CA ILE A 1061 10.36 -7.76 24.18
C ILE A 1061 9.84 -9.05 23.52
N ILE A 1062 10.72 -9.95 23.07
CA ILE A 1062 10.33 -11.27 22.54
C ILE A 1062 9.57 -12.07 23.62
N GLU A 1063 10.06 -12.05 24.86
CA GLU A 1063 9.39 -12.72 25.98
C GLU A 1063 7.99 -12.15 26.23
N GLN A 1064 7.83 -10.81 26.18
CA GLN A 1064 6.54 -10.16 26.33
C GLN A 1064 5.57 -10.53 25.21
N ILE A 1065 6.02 -10.54 23.95
CA ILE A 1065 5.20 -10.97 22.80
C ILE A 1065 4.68 -12.40 23.01
N TYR A 1066 5.56 -13.32 23.42
CA TYR A 1066 5.19 -14.72 23.66
C TYR A 1066 4.16 -14.86 24.80
N ARG A 1067 4.32 -14.08 25.88
CA ARG A 1067 3.40 -14.06 27.01
C ARG A 1067 2.02 -13.55 26.64
N ASP A 1068 1.93 -12.59 25.73
CA ASP A 1068 0.66 -12.02 25.28
C ASP A 1068 -0.13 -12.93 24.33
N TRP A 1069 0.52 -13.95 23.74
CA TRP A 1069 -0.20 -14.93 22.94
C TRP A 1069 -1.15 -15.76 23.79
N THR A 1070 -2.38 -15.91 23.30
CA THR A 1070 -3.34 -16.89 23.79
C THR A 1070 -2.79 -18.32 23.65
N PRO A 1071 -3.27 -19.29 24.43
CA PRO A 1071 -2.86 -20.69 24.29
C PRO A 1071 -2.97 -21.21 22.84
N GLU A 1072 -4.05 -20.86 22.16
CA GLU A 1072 -4.32 -21.22 20.76
C GLU A 1072 -3.30 -20.56 19.81
N GLN A 1073 -2.99 -19.28 20.02
CA GLN A 1073 -1.96 -18.61 19.22
C GLN A 1073 -0.58 -19.22 19.45
N ARG A 1074 -0.22 -19.61 20.68
CA ARG A 1074 1.06 -20.28 20.95
C ARG A 1074 1.14 -21.62 20.24
N GLU A 1075 0.07 -22.41 20.27
CA GLU A 1075 -0.02 -23.68 19.55
C GLU A 1075 0.18 -23.46 18.04
N ILE A 1076 -0.59 -22.55 17.43
CA ILE A 1076 -0.46 -22.22 16.00
C ILE A 1076 0.96 -21.73 15.67
N MET A 1077 1.52 -20.81 16.45
CA MET A 1077 2.87 -20.29 16.23
C MET A 1077 3.94 -21.39 16.31
N ASN A 1078 3.83 -22.30 17.27
CA ASN A 1078 4.71 -23.46 17.40
C ASN A 1078 4.54 -24.43 16.23
N GLU A 1079 3.30 -24.69 15.79
CA GLU A 1079 3.04 -25.56 14.65
C GLU A 1079 3.54 -24.97 13.32
N LEU A 1080 3.41 -23.66 13.11
CA LEU A 1080 3.79 -23.00 11.87
C LEU A 1080 5.31 -22.80 11.76
N TYR A 1081 5.96 -22.36 12.84
CA TYR A 1081 7.36 -21.92 12.80
C TYR A 1081 8.33 -22.83 13.53
N GLY A 1082 7.85 -23.73 14.40
CA GLY A 1082 8.65 -24.72 15.12
C GLY A 1082 10.02 -24.21 15.56
N GLN A 1083 11.07 -24.81 15.00
CA GLN A 1083 12.46 -24.55 15.38
C GLN A 1083 12.95 -23.13 15.06
N ALA A 1084 12.41 -22.48 14.02
CA ALA A 1084 12.73 -21.07 13.74
C ALA A 1084 12.26 -20.16 14.88
N LEU A 1085 11.05 -20.38 15.41
CA LEU A 1085 10.55 -19.63 16.55
C LEU A 1085 11.35 -19.95 17.81
N GLN A 1086 11.63 -21.22 18.07
CA GLN A 1086 12.43 -21.64 19.22
C GLN A 1086 13.82 -21.00 19.24
N ALA A 1087 14.45 -20.74 18.09
CA ALA A 1087 15.74 -20.05 18.04
C ALA A 1087 15.69 -18.64 18.64
N PHE A 1088 14.60 -17.90 18.42
CA PHE A 1088 14.41 -16.56 19.00
C PHE A 1088 13.96 -16.61 20.45
N LEU A 1089 13.10 -17.58 20.82
CA LEU A 1089 12.68 -17.77 22.22
C LEU A 1089 13.85 -18.21 23.11
N THR A 1090 14.73 -19.08 22.61
CA THR A 1090 15.95 -19.50 23.32
C THR A 1090 16.91 -18.31 23.49
N TYR A 1091 17.06 -17.47 22.47
CA TYR A 1091 17.83 -16.22 22.59
C TYR A 1091 17.25 -15.28 23.65
N ALA A 1092 15.93 -15.27 23.83
CA ALA A 1092 15.24 -14.52 24.88
C ALA A 1092 15.36 -15.14 26.28
N GLY A 1093 15.93 -16.35 26.41
CA GLY A 1093 16.10 -17.03 27.68
C GLY A 1093 14.89 -17.86 28.14
N LEU A 1094 13.96 -18.18 27.24
CA LEU A 1094 12.87 -19.12 27.51
C LEU A 1094 13.36 -20.56 27.32
N ASP A 1095 13.28 -21.37 28.39
CA ASP A 1095 13.81 -22.75 28.40
C ASP A 1095 13.03 -23.68 27.48
N ARG A 1096 13.76 -24.58 26.80
CA ARG A 1096 13.19 -25.59 25.88
C ARG A 1096 12.22 -26.58 26.57
N GLU A 1097 12.33 -26.76 27.88
CA GLU A 1097 11.45 -27.67 28.65
C GLU A 1097 10.12 -27.00 29.07
N THR A 1098 10.06 -25.66 29.03
CA THR A 1098 8.87 -24.85 29.32
C THR A 1098 8.07 -24.44 28.08
N LEU A 1099 8.61 -24.72 26.88
CA LEU A 1099 8.04 -24.41 25.55
C LEU A 1099 7.55 -25.68 24.88
#